data_AF-A0A959BUH2-F1
#
_entry.id   AF-A0A959BUH2-F1
#
_cell.length_a   1.000
_cell.length_b   1.000
_cell.length_c   1.000
_cell.angle_alpha   90.00
_cell.angle_beta   90.00
_cell.angle_gamma   90.00
#
_symmetry.space_group_name_H-M   'P 1'
#
loop_
_entity.id
_entity.type
_entity.pdbx_description
1 polymer ?
#
loop_
_entity_poly.entity_id
_entity_poly.type
_entity_poly.pdbx_seq_one_letter_code
_entity_poly.pdbx_strand_id
1 'polypeptide(L)'
;MDKIFQKPLHRLGYGFIAPPYLPEGKDEYYIREQQSAGRIAYRSLKAYEIEVLVKNANHADEWNDILVSDTFDPRLVRNCQFHGRVRIGALQPFYLEHHELKLPIGLYNSTIVSCDIGDNVAVKNVDYLGHYIIGNEVMLFNINEMHTTNHSKFGNGILKEGEEEDVRVWLEICNENGRRSVLAFEGMLPADAWLWSKFRGRRRLIQRFQEMAEARSDTRRGYYGTVGDRTVIKNTRILKDVKVGSDAYIKGGNKLKNLTINSSAEAPSQIGEGVEMVNGIMGYGSRSFYGVKAVRFVMGENTTLKYGARLINSYLGDNSTISCCEVLNSLIFPAHEQHHNNSFLVAASVLGQSNIAAGATIGSNHNSRGVDGEIVAGRGFWPGLCVSLKHNSRFASFCLLAKGDYPAELNIPYPFALVSNNESEDRLQVLPAYWWLYNMYALARNAWKFADRDKRHMRSQAIVFDFLAPDTANEMFDGLALLEAAAAEAYLAQEGAPALPGDELRGLGRRLLLDGPAATDKLDIQGRNMENGRRPVRILKARQAYAAYREMLHYYAVKSLLEFAETENKRKWAQLAEALAGGRLEPWDNLGGQLVRRSSLGELLDKAESGEIPSWDTMHSQYRQLQQQYPLHHAEHAFASLLALYDLQPGEVSEGQWAGWLDEAAATAHLMARRTLESREKDFNNPFQQSTYDNAEEMEAVLGAIGDNGFILQVEEEARMFEQRVRTIKKQEY
;
A
#
# COMPACT_ATOMS: atom_id res chain seq x y z
N MET A 1 36.32 -4.68 15.27
CA MET A 1 36.58 -5.14 16.65
C MET A 1 35.84 -4.21 17.59
N ASP A 2 34.92 -4.75 18.37
CA ASP A 2 34.27 -4.01 19.44
C ASP A 2 35.31 -3.73 20.53
N LYS A 3 35.59 -2.45 20.78
CA LYS A 3 36.51 -2.00 21.82
C LYS A 3 35.69 -1.62 23.05
N ILE A 4 36.02 -2.20 24.20
CA ILE A 4 35.50 -1.75 25.50
C ILE A 4 36.40 -0.59 25.96
N PHE A 5 35.78 0.54 26.32
CA PHE A 5 36.50 1.72 26.82
C PHE A 5 36.15 1.95 28.29
N GLN A 6 37.18 2.13 29.12
CA GLN A 6 36.99 2.61 30.49
C GLN A 6 36.95 4.15 30.49
N LYS A 7 35.91 4.72 31.09
CA LYS A 7 35.74 6.17 31.27
C LYS A 7 35.36 6.47 32.73
N PRO A 8 35.71 7.64 33.27
CA PRO A 8 35.28 8.04 34.61
C PRO A 8 33.75 8.04 34.75
N LEU A 9 33.23 7.66 35.92
CA LEU A 9 31.78 7.57 36.18
C LEU A 9 31.07 8.92 35.95
N HIS A 10 31.66 10.03 36.40
CA HIS A 10 31.11 11.39 36.21
C HIS A 10 30.94 11.81 34.73
N ARG A 11 31.44 11.03 33.76
CA ARG A 11 31.24 11.26 32.32
C ARG A 11 30.05 10.46 31.78
N LEU A 12 29.40 9.63 32.58
CA LEU A 12 28.21 8.88 32.19
C LEU A 12 27.06 9.85 31.91
N GLY A 13 26.47 9.75 30.72
CA GLY A 13 25.42 10.66 30.27
C GLY A 13 25.88 12.00 29.68
N TYR A 14 27.19 12.23 29.56
CA TYR A 14 27.78 13.44 28.96
C TYR A 14 28.63 13.14 27.71
N GLY A 15 28.84 14.15 26.88
CA GLY A 15 29.59 14.04 25.63
C GLY A 15 28.85 13.23 24.56
N PHE A 16 27.51 13.33 24.53
CA PHE A 16 26.66 12.68 23.54
C PHE A 16 27.03 13.08 22.13
N ILE A 17 27.33 14.36 21.90
CA ILE A 17 27.86 14.88 20.64
C ILE A 17 29.36 15.09 20.80
N ALA A 18 30.17 14.51 19.91
CA ALA A 18 31.61 14.69 19.96
C ALA A 18 31.99 16.11 19.48
N PRO A 19 33.08 16.72 19.99
CA PRO A 19 33.47 18.10 19.68
C PRO A 19 33.51 18.48 18.19
N PRO A 20 33.97 17.62 17.26
CA PRO A 20 33.98 17.96 15.82
C PRO A 20 32.59 18.18 15.21
N TYR A 21 31.53 17.68 15.85
CA TYR A 21 30.13 17.78 15.39
C TYR A 21 29.31 18.80 16.20
N LEU A 22 29.97 19.57 17.07
CA LEU A 22 29.35 20.65 17.82
C LEU A 22 29.54 21.99 17.10
N PRO A 23 28.47 22.72 16.77
CA PRO A 23 28.59 24.07 16.25
C PRO A 23 29.25 25.02 17.26
N GLU A 24 29.88 26.08 16.76
CA GLU A 24 30.53 27.08 17.62
C GLU A 24 29.52 27.72 18.60
N GLY A 25 29.92 27.82 19.87
CA GLY A 25 29.08 28.39 20.95
C GLY A 25 27.90 27.51 21.38
N LYS A 26 27.78 26.27 20.87
CA LYS A 26 26.76 25.30 21.28
C LYS A 26 27.36 24.21 22.17
N ASP A 27 26.56 23.73 23.12
CA ASP A 27 26.86 22.55 23.93
C ASP A 27 26.17 21.30 23.35
N GLU A 28 26.34 20.14 23.98
CA GLU A 28 25.73 18.88 23.53
C GLU A 28 24.19 18.84 23.58
N TYR A 29 23.55 19.82 24.24
CA TYR A 29 22.11 19.84 24.42
C TYR A 29 21.38 20.69 23.36
N TYR A 30 22.08 21.42 22.50
CA TYR A 30 21.44 22.38 21.58
C TYR A 30 20.34 21.79 20.67
N ILE A 31 20.48 20.54 20.21
CA ILE A 31 19.42 19.84 19.44
C ILE A 31 18.31 19.38 20.36
N ARG A 32 18.65 18.80 21.51
CA ARG A 32 17.68 18.40 22.53
C ARG A 32 16.78 19.58 22.91
N GLU A 33 17.35 20.75 23.13
CA GLU A 33 16.60 21.98 23.45
C GLU A 33 15.65 22.40 22.31
N GLN A 34 16.04 22.20 21.05
CA GLN A 34 15.15 22.43 19.90
C GLN A 34 14.00 21.41 19.88
N GLN A 35 14.28 20.14 20.19
CA GLN A 35 13.26 19.08 20.24
C GLN A 35 12.27 19.26 21.40
N SER A 36 12.70 19.86 22.52
CA SER A 36 11.91 20.05 23.74
C SER A 36 11.32 21.47 23.89
N ALA A 37 11.57 22.37 22.94
CA ALA A 37 11.31 23.80 23.10
C ALA A 37 9.85 24.10 23.53
N GLY A 38 9.70 24.90 24.60
CA GLY A 38 8.41 25.42 25.04
C GLY A 38 7.48 24.44 25.75
N ARG A 39 7.95 23.22 26.10
CA ARG A 39 7.10 22.21 26.76
C ARG A 39 6.85 22.50 28.24
N ILE A 40 7.92 22.67 29.02
CA ILE A 40 7.86 22.75 30.48
C ILE A 40 8.90 23.77 30.96
N ALA A 41 8.51 24.62 31.91
CA ALA A 41 9.44 25.48 32.64
C ALA A 41 10.12 24.66 33.74
N TYR A 42 11.45 24.58 33.68
CA TYR A 42 12.23 23.80 34.63
C TYR A 42 12.98 24.69 35.62
N ARG A 43 13.12 24.20 36.85
CA ARG A 43 13.94 24.79 37.92
C ARG A 43 14.86 23.73 38.53
N SER A 44 15.87 24.18 39.26
CA SER A 44 16.68 23.29 40.09
C SER A 44 15.87 22.69 41.23
N LEU A 45 16.31 21.53 41.71
CA LEU A 45 15.80 20.91 42.92
C LEU A 45 16.04 21.80 44.15
N LYS A 46 15.08 21.80 45.08
CA LYS A 46 15.22 22.41 46.41
C LYS A 46 15.91 21.43 47.34
N ALA A 47 16.56 21.94 48.39
CA ALA A 47 17.29 21.12 49.36
C ALA A 47 16.44 19.98 49.97
N TYR A 48 15.19 20.26 50.35
CA TYR A 48 14.30 19.22 50.89
C TYR A 48 13.90 18.18 49.84
N GLU A 49 13.83 18.55 48.56
CA GLU A 49 13.49 17.62 47.48
C GLU A 49 14.64 16.61 47.29
N ILE A 50 15.89 17.09 47.34
CA ILE A 50 17.09 16.23 47.31
C ILE A 50 17.09 15.27 48.49
N GLU A 51 16.80 15.74 49.71
CA GLU A 51 16.73 14.88 50.90
C GLU A 51 15.70 13.75 50.75
N VAL A 52 14.50 14.07 50.25
CA VAL A 52 13.45 13.08 49.97
C VAL A 52 13.91 12.08 48.91
N LEU A 53 14.54 12.55 47.83
CA LEU A 53 15.06 11.69 46.77
C LEU A 53 16.12 10.71 47.30
N VAL A 54 17.08 11.18 48.09
CA VAL A 54 18.11 10.34 48.72
C VAL A 54 17.47 9.33 49.68
N LYS A 55 16.52 9.76 50.53
CA LYS A 55 15.79 8.88 51.45
C LYS A 55 14.99 7.79 50.72
N ASN A 56 14.50 8.10 49.52
CA ASN A 56 13.83 7.15 48.63
C ASN A 56 14.81 6.27 47.84
N ALA A 57 16.09 6.21 48.24
CA ALA A 57 17.15 5.43 47.62
C ALA A 57 17.45 5.82 46.16
N ASN A 58 17.21 7.09 45.79
CA ASN A 58 17.65 7.60 44.50
C ASN A 58 19.10 8.08 44.57
N HIS A 59 19.81 7.97 43.45
CA HIS A 59 21.18 8.42 43.29
C HIS A 59 21.31 9.31 42.06
N ALA A 60 22.15 10.34 42.15
CA ALA A 60 22.57 11.17 41.02
C ALA A 60 24.05 11.50 41.16
N ASP A 61 24.78 11.53 40.04
CA ASP A 61 26.18 11.96 40.02
C ASP A 61 26.32 13.45 40.36
N GLU A 62 25.37 14.27 39.87
CA GLU A 62 25.29 15.71 40.09
C GLU A 62 23.81 16.13 40.17
N TRP A 63 23.35 16.58 41.34
CA TRP A 63 21.94 16.96 41.54
C TRP A 63 21.55 18.25 40.82
N ASN A 64 22.51 19.13 40.50
CA ASN A 64 22.24 20.36 39.74
C ASN A 64 21.81 20.09 38.30
N ASP A 65 22.14 18.91 37.76
CA ASP A 65 21.73 18.48 36.42
C ASP A 65 20.35 17.81 36.40
N ILE A 66 19.70 17.67 37.57
CA ILE A 66 18.32 17.22 37.68
C ILE A 66 17.42 18.45 37.81
N LEU A 67 16.64 18.72 36.76
CA LEU A 67 15.73 19.85 36.69
C LEU A 67 14.29 19.36 36.73
N VAL A 68 13.43 20.10 37.42
CA VAL A 68 12.05 19.68 37.68
C VAL A 68 11.06 20.81 37.42
N SER A 69 9.81 20.48 37.14
CA SER A 69 8.72 21.46 37.08
C SER A 69 8.33 21.95 38.49
N ASP A 70 7.50 22.98 38.56
CA ASP A 70 7.00 23.49 39.84
C ASP A 70 6.07 22.52 40.58
N THR A 71 5.39 21.64 39.84
CA THR A 71 4.43 20.65 40.35
C THR A 71 5.06 19.27 40.55
N PHE A 72 6.39 19.20 40.64
CA PHE A 72 7.14 17.97 40.93
C PHE A 72 7.00 17.53 42.40
N ASP A 73 6.62 16.27 42.62
CA ASP A 73 6.61 15.63 43.93
C ASP A 73 7.75 14.59 44.06
N PRO A 74 8.81 14.86 44.84
CA PRO A 74 9.94 13.94 45.01
C PRO A 74 9.55 12.61 45.68
N ARG A 75 8.38 12.53 46.34
CA ARG A 75 7.90 11.30 46.99
C ARG A 75 7.51 10.22 45.98
N LEU A 76 7.25 10.60 44.72
CA LEU A 76 6.87 9.72 43.63
C LEU A 76 8.08 9.20 42.85
N VAL A 77 9.29 9.47 43.32
CA VAL A 77 10.53 9.00 42.70
C VAL A 77 11.27 8.11 43.70
N ARG A 78 11.52 6.84 43.35
CA ARG A 78 12.13 5.85 44.26
C ARG A 78 13.06 4.89 43.54
N ASN A 79 14.20 4.62 44.16
CA ASN A 79 15.19 3.64 43.71
C ASN A 79 15.62 3.85 42.24
N CYS A 80 15.82 5.10 41.83
CA CYS A 80 16.29 5.45 40.50
C CYS A 80 17.74 5.95 40.52
N GLN A 81 18.46 5.73 39.42
CA GLN A 81 19.80 6.26 39.19
C GLN A 81 19.75 7.29 38.07
N PHE A 82 20.26 8.49 38.32
CA PHE A 82 20.26 9.60 37.37
C PHE A 82 21.69 9.95 36.94
N HIS A 83 21.91 10.01 35.62
CA HIS A 83 23.18 10.40 35.02
C HIS A 83 22.97 11.43 33.92
N GLY A 84 23.90 12.36 33.77
CA GLY A 84 23.72 13.47 32.83
C GLY A 84 22.57 14.41 33.22
N ARG A 85 22.17 15.27 32.29
CA ARG A 85 21.07 16.23 32.51
C ARG A 85 19.71 15.57 32.35
N VAL A 86 18.94 15.45 33.43
CA VAL A 86 17.59 14.87 33.42
C VAL A 86 16.56 15.94 33.77
N ARG A 87 15.52 16.07 32.95
CA ARG A 87 14.45 17.06 33.15
C ARG A 87 13.11 16.36 33.36
N ILE A 88 12.42 16.66 34.45
CA ILE A 88 11.22 15.95 34.89
C ILE A 88 10.04 16.92 34.99
N GLY A 89 8.94 16.61 34.32
CA GLY A 89 7.68 17.35 34.40
C GLY A 89 6.97 17.19 35.74
N ALA A 90 5.69 17.53 35.73
CA ALA A 90 4.78 17.35 36.86
C ALA A 90 4.73 15.87 37.26
N LEU A 91 4.79 15.58 38.57
CA LEU A 91 4.51 14.26 39.11
C LEU A 91 3.48 14.42 40.22
N GLN A 92 2.23 14.10 39.91
CA GLN A 92 1.11 14.21 40.84
C GLN A 92 0.70 12.82 41.36
N PRO A 93 0.12 12.71 42.57
CA PRO A 93 -0.20 11.43 43.21
C PRO A 93 -1.47 10.78 42.61
N PHE A 94 -1.46 10.54 41.30
CA PHE A 94 -2.46 9.75 40.57
C PHE A 94 -1.83 8.47 40.00
N TYR A 95 -2.63 7.68 39.28
CA TYR A 95 -2.16 6.52 38.53
C TYR A 95 -2.64 6.64 37.08
N LEU A 96 -1.88 6.05 36.16
CA LEU A 96 -2.30 5.81 34.79
C LEU A 96 -2.87 4.40 34.66
N GLU A 97 -3.91 4.25 33.84
CA GLU A 97 -4.56 2.97 33.57
C GLU A 97 -4.70 2.73 32.07
N HIS A 98 -4.29 1.54 31.61
CA HIS A 98 -4.51 1.09 30.24
C HIS A 98 -4.70 -0.43 30.18
N HIS A 99 -5.85 -0.89 29.70
CA HIS A 99 -6.25 -2.30 29.70
C HIS A 99 -6.02 -2.98 31.06
N GLU A 100 -6.64 -2.45 32.12
CA GLU A 100 -6.57 -2.92 33.51
C GLU A 100 -5.18 -2.87 34.17
N LEU A 101 -4.11 -2.55 33.42
CA LEU A 101 -2.80 -2.27 33.98
C LEU A 101 -2.81 -0.88 34.62
N LYS A 102 -2.69 -0.84 35.95
CA LYS A 102 -2.62 0.39 36.73
C LYS A 102 -1.19 0.62 37.22
N LEU A 103 -0.61 1.77 36.90
CA LEU A 103 0.71 2.17 37.37
C LEU A 103 0.64 3.53 38.07
N PRO A 104 1.19 3.68 39.29
CA PRO A 104 1.31 5.00 39.90
C PRO A 104 2.16 5.90 39.00
N ILE A 105 1.77 7.16 38.88
CA ILE A 105 2.60 8.20 38.28
C ILE A 105 3.86 8.35 39.13
N GLY A 106 5.01 8.43 38.48
CA GLY A 106 6.30 8.48 39.15
C GLY A 106 7.38 7.67 38.45
N LEU A 107 8.58 7.72 39.01
CA LEU A 107 9.78 7.06 38.50
C LEU A 107 10.26 6.02 39.51
N TYR A 108 10.32 4.76 39.11
CA TYR A 108 10.55 3.64 40.02
C TYR A 108 11.54 2.63 39.45
N ASN A 109 12.56 2.25 40.23
CA ASN A 109 13.47 1.15 39.92
C ASN A 109 14.08 1.26 38.51
N SER A 110 14.62 2.42 38.14
CA SER A 110 15.05 2.69 36.76
C SER A 110 16.37 3.47 36.69
N THR A 111 17.18 3.20 35.68
CA THR A 111 18.38 3.99 35.36
C THR A 111 18.02 4.98 34.25
N ILE A 112 18.20 6.27 34.49
CA ILE A 112 17.78 7.35 33.60
C ILE A 112 18.99 8.22 33.27
N VAL A 113 19.33 8.28 31.98
CA VAL A 113 20.55 8.91 31.47
C VAL A 113 20.18 9.99 30.47
N SER A 114 20.41 11.25 30.81
CA SER A 114 20.21 12.39 29.90
C SER A 114 18.86 12.37 29.17
N CYS A 115 17.74 12.46 29.90
CA CYS A 115 16.39 12.37 29.35
C CYS A 115 15.50 13.56 29.70
N ASP A 116 14.47 13.79 28.88
CA ASP A 116 13.33 14.66 29.21
C ASP A 116 12.11 13.78 29.47
N ILE A 117 11.46 14.00 30.60
CA ILE A 117 10.27 13.26 31.03
C ILE A 117 9.15 14.27 31.15
N GLY A 118 8.07 14.05 30.41
CA GLY A 118 6.88 14.89 30.42
C GLY A 118 6.08 14.81 31.72
N ASP A 119 4.91 15.43 31.70
CA ASP A 119 4.00 15.48 32.83
C ASP A 119 3.32 14.13 33.07
N ASN A 120 3.18 13.76 34.33
CA ASN A 120 2.35 12.66 34.80
C ASN A 120 2.68 11.31 34.14
N VAL A 121 3.97 11.05 33.91
CA VAL A 121 4.50 9.81 33.35
C VAL A 121 4.64 8.73 34.43
N ALA A 122 4.40 7.47 34.07
CA ALA A 122 4.72 6.29 34.88
C ALA A 122 5.90 5.53 34.27
N VAL A 123 7.10 5.67 34.86
CA VAL A 123 8.30 4.89 34.50
C VAL A 123 8.58 3.89 35.61
N LYS A 124 8.51 2.60 35.31
CA LYS A 124 8.72 1.55 36.32
C LYS A 124 9.47 0.35 35.75
N ASN A 125 10.56 -0.03 36.41
CA ASN A 125 11.42 -1.15 36.00
C ASN A 125 11.91 -0.97 34.55
N VAL A 126 12.46 0.21 34.24
CA VAL A 126 13.17 0.44 33.00
C VAL A 126 14.66 0.37 33.30
N ASP A 127 15.28 -0.76 32.98
CA ASP A 127 16.64 -1.07 33.44
C ASP A 127 17.65 -0.04 32.94
N TYR A 128 17.48 0.44 31.69
CA TYR A 128 18.28 1.50 31.09
C TYR A 128 17.45 2.38 30.13
N LEU A 129 17.24 3.64 30.49
CA LEU A 129 16.60 4.68 29.68
C LEU A 129 17.60 5.80 29.38
N GLY A 130 17.98 6.01 28.12
CA GLY A 130 19.02 6.97 27.75
C GLY A 130 18.74 7.77 26.48
N HIS A 131 18.93 9.09 26.54
CA HIS A 131 18.81 10.02 25.41
C HIS A 131 17.42 10.00 24.75
N TYR A 132 16.38 10.09 25.57
CA TYR A 132 14.98 10.11 25.14
C TYR A 132 14.23 11.36 25.63
N ILE A 133 13.27 11.78 24.81
CA ILE A 133 12.26 12.78 25.15
C ILE A 133 10.91 12.06 25.23
N ILE A 134 10.37 11.98 26.43
CA ILE A 134 9.11 11.31 26.73
C ILE A 134 8.01 12.37 26.86
N GLY A 135 6.89 12.15 26.16
CA GLY A 135 5.69 12.98 26.23
C GLY A 135 4.93 12.85 27.54
N ASN A 136 3.74 13.41 27.58
CA ASN A 136 2.88 13.43 28.76
C ASN A 136 2.07 12.14 28.88
N GLU A 137 1.74 11.74 30.11
CA GLU A 137 0.84 10.61 30.41
C GLU A 137 1.30 9.29 29.79
N VAL A 138 2.61 9.12 29.65
CA VAL A 138 3.24 7.91 29.07
C VAL A 138 3.40 6.83 30.14
N MET A 139 3.18 5.56 29.77
CA MET A 139 3.47 4.40 30.60
C MET A 139 4.65 3.61 30.03
N LEU A 140 5.79 3.60 30.74
CA LEU A 140 6.97 2.78 30.43
C LEU A 140 7.15 1.73 31.54
N PHE A 141 6.97 0.46 31.20
CA PHE A 141 6.93 -0.62 32.20
C PHE A 141 7.67 -1.89 31.78
N ASN A 142 8.63 -2.35 32.60
CA ASN A 142 9.44 -3.55 32.32
C ASN A 142 10.11 -3.47 30.94
N ILE A 143 11.09 -2.58 30.82
CA ILE A 143 11.87 -2.39 29.59
C ILE A 143 13.36 -2.58 29.89
N ASN A 144 14.04 -3.46 29.15
CA ASN A 144 15.45 -3.76 29.44
C ASN A 144 16.41 -2.68 28.90
N GLU A 145 16.25 -2.25 27.65
CA GLU A 145 17.07 -1.20 27.04
C GLU A 145 16.20 -0.26 26.20
N MET A 146 16.25 1.04 26.52
CA MET A 146 15.66 2.11 25.73
C MET A 146 16.70 3.21 25.52
N HIS A 147 17.40 3.18 24.39
CA HIS A 147 18.57 4.04 24.17
C HIS A 147 18.66 4.62 22.76
N THR A 148 19.00 5.91 22.65
CA THR A 148 19.27 6.56 21.35
C THR A 148 20.74 6.93 21.21
N THR A 149 21.30 6.66 20.04
CA THR A 149 22.64 7.07 19.63
C THR A 149 22.62 8.45 18.97
N ASN A 150 23.75 9.15 19.02
CA ASN A 150 23.87 10.50 18.44
C ASN A 150 23.82 10.53 16.90
N HIS A 151 23.82 9.38 16.23
CA HIS A 151 23.75 9.23 14.78
C HIS A 151 22.52 8.41 14.35
N SER A 152 21.50 8.37 15.20
CA SER A 152 20.21 7.75 14.91
C SER A 152 19.57 8.32 13.64
N LYS A 153 19.02 7.41 12.81
CA LYS A 153 18.33 7.74 11.55
C LYS A 153 16.83 7.51 11.63
N PHE A 154 16.38 6.81 12.68
CA PHE A 154 14.98 6.46 12.93
C PHE A 154 14.32 5.80 11.71
N GLY A 155 15.05 4.92 11.02
CA GLY A 155 14.56 4.18 9.85
C GLY A 155 14.68 4.93 8.52
N ASN A 156 15.01 6.22 8.53
CA ASN A 156 15.26 6.99 7.30
C ASN A 156 16.59 6.59 6.64
N GLY A 157 16.63 6.57 5.31
CA GLY A 157 17.79 6.22 4.47
C GLY A 157 18.83 7.32 4.33
N ILE A 158 18.94 8.22 5.31
CA ILE A 158 19.89 9.34 5.28
C ILE A 158 21.25 8.97 5.89
N LEU A 159 22.26 9.82 5.63
CA LEU A 159 23.52 9.83 6.36
C LEU A 159 23.54 10.95 7.40
N LYS A 160 24.19 10.69 8.52
CA LYS A 160 24.56 11.73 9.48
C LYS A 160 25.94 12.29 9.13
N GLU A 161 26.21 13.52 9.56
CA GLU A 161 27.49 14.20 9.30
C GLU A 161 28.69 13.33 9.69
N GLY A 162 29.65 13.15 8.79
CA GLY A 162 30.84 12.31 9.02
C GLY A 162 30.58 10.80 9.02
N GLU A 163 29.42 10.34 8.57
CA GLU A 163 29.20 8.94 8.19
C GLU A 163 29.60 8.71 6.73
N GLU A 164 30.11 7.52 6.44
CA GLU A 164 30.42 7.05 5.10
C GLU A 164 29.18 6.43 4.42
N GLU A 165 29.18 6.33 3.09
CA GLU A 165 28.03 5.81 2.33
C GLU A 165 27.73 4.32 2.58
N ASP A 166 28.72 3.53 3.04
CA ASP A 166 28.56 2.09 3.31
C ASP A 166 27.62 1.79 4.49
N VAL A 167 27.42 2.75 5.40
CA VAL A 167 26.44 2.63 6.50
C VAL A 167 25.05 3.11 6.11
N ARG A 168 24.84 3.55 4.86
CA ARG A 168 23.50 3.93 4.38
C ARG A 168 22.63 2.69 4.24
N VAL A 169 21.38 2.82 4.70
CA VAL A 169 20.37 1.78 4.50
C VAL A 169 19.55 2.11 3.27
N TRP A 170 19.71 1.28 2.24
CA TRP A 170 18.90 1.29 1.03
C TRP A 170 17.75 0.28 1.15
N LEU A 171 16.58 0.65 0.63
CA LEU A 171 15.43 -0.23 0.49
C LEU A 171 15.47 -0.88 -0.90
N GLU A 172 15.87 -2.14 -0.98
CA GLU A 172 16.08 -2.88 -2.23
C GLU A 172 14.77 -3.52 -2.74
N ILE A 173 13.87 -2.71 -3.30
CA ILE A 173 12.56 -3.18 -3.79
C ILE A 173 12.61 -3.73 -5.23
N CYS A 174 11.53 -4.42 -5.62
CA CYS A 174 11.18 -4.94 -6.95
C CYS A 174 12.04 -6.12 -7.45
N ASN A 175 13.35 -6.11 -7.24
CA ASN A 175 14.24 -7.20 -7.62
C ASN A 175 15.38 -7.40 -6.61
N GLU A 176 16.07 -8.52 -6.70
CA GLU A 176 17.10 -8.95 -5.74
C GLU A 176 18.51 -8.41 -6.06
N ASN A 177 18.72 -7.80 -7.24
CA ASN A 177 20.04 -7.26 -7.61
C ASN A 177 20.35 -5.87 -7.02
N GLY A 178 19.40 -5.28 -6.28
CA GLY A 178 19.55 -4.00 -5.58
C GLY A 178 19.58 -2.75 -6.48
N ARG A 179 19.53 -2.88 -7.82
CA ARG A 179 19.64 -1.71 -8.73
C ARG A 179 18.37 -0.87 -8.82
N ARG A 180 17.28 -1.34 -8.21
CA ARG A 180 16.03 -0.60 -8.04
C ARG A 180 15.88 0.01 -6.64
N SER A 181 16.95 0.07 -5.86
CA SER A 181 16.92 0.56 -4.49
C SER A 181 16.51 2.03 -4.35
N VAL A 182 15.76 2.32 -3.29
CA VAL A 182 15.27 3.67 -2.95
C VAL A 182 15.65 4.02 -1.52
N LEU A 183 15.66 5.30 -1.17
CA LEU A 183 15.82 5.72 0.22
C LEU A 183 14.45 5.78 0.90
N ALA A 184 14.31 5.06 2.01
CA ALA A 184 13.14 5.21 2.86
C ALA A 184 13.17 6.59 3.53
N PHE A 185 12.04 7.28 3.55
CA PHE A 185 11.87 8.52 4.31
C PHE A 185 10.49 8.55 4.96
N GLU A 186 10.38 9.20 6.11
CA GLU A 186 9.12 9.34 6.83
C GLU A 186 8.09 10.02 5.93
N GLY A 187 6.89 9.45 5.76
CA GLY A 187 5.86 9.95 4.85
C GLY A 187 6.01 9.53 3.37
N MET A 188 6.94 8.64 3.03
CA MET A 188 7.04 8.06 1.69
C MET A 188 5.74 7.37 1.27
N LEU A 189 5.28 7.63 0.04
CA LEU A 189 4.11 7.01 -0.56
C LEU A 189 4.49 5.86 -1.53
N PRO A 190 3.57 4.92 -1.84
CA PRO A 190 3.84 3.86 -2.81
C PRO A 190 4.20 4.43 -4.20
N ALA A 191 3.58 5.56 -4.55
CA ALA A 191 3.89 6.35 -5.74
C ALA A 191 5.36 6.76 -5.80
N ASP A 192 5.91 7.30 -4.72
CA ASP A 192 7.30 7.77 -4.64
C ASP A 192 8.28 6.63 -4.89
N ALA A 193 8.05 5.50 -4.21
CA ALA A 193 8.84 4.29 -4.33
C ALA A 193 8.82 3.76 -5.77
N TRP A 194 7.65 3.76 -6.40
CA TRP A 194 7.48 3.30 -7.77
C TRP A 194 8.15 4.20 -8.81
N LEU A 195 7.97 5.54 -8.70
CA LEU A 195 8.62 6.48 -9.60
C LEU A 195 10.14 6.32 -9.55
N TRP A 196 10.69 6.26 -8.34
CA TRP A 196 12.12 6.10 -8.14
C TRP A 196 12.61 4.73 -8.66
N SER A 197 11.89 3.64 -8.38
CA SER A 197 12.30 2.29 -8.81
C SER A 197 12.14 2.03 -10.30
N LYS A 198 11.14 2.64 -10.97
CA LYS A 198 10.80 2.41 -12.39
C LYS A 198 11.68 3.19 -13.35
N PHE A 199 11.85 4.50 -13.14
CA PHE A 199 12.45 5.41 -14.13
C PHE A 199 13.99 5.49 -14.07
N ARG A 200 14.67 4.36 -13.85
CA ARG A 200 16.14 4.29 -13.68
C ARG A 200 16.95 4.81 -14.86
N GLY A 201 16.36 4.88 -16.06
CA GLY A 201 16.98 5.49 -17.23
C GLY A 201 17.16 7.02 -17.13
N ARG A 202 16.38 7.70 -16.28
CA ARG A 202 16.42 9.16 -16.09
C ARG A 202 17.38 9.51 -14.94
N ARG A 203 18.68 9.47 -15.20
CA ARG A 203 19.72 9.60 -14.15
C ARG A 203 19.59 10.88 -13.31
N ARG A 204 19.31 12.02 -13.95
CA ARG A 204 19.15 13.30 -13.25
C ARG A 204 17.90 13.28 -12.37
N LEU A 205 16.77 12.76 -12.87
CA LEU A 205 15.58 12.55 -12.04
C LEU A 205 15.87 11.70 -10.79
N ILE A 206 16.57 10.57 -10.94
CA ILE A 206 16.92 9.70 -9.81
C ILE A 206 17.80 10.43 -8.78
N GLN A 207 18.76 11.23 -9.24
CA GLN A 207 19.58 12.08 -8.36
C GLN A 207 18.71 13.11 -7.61
N ARG A 208 17.77 13.76 -8.30
CA ARG A 208 16.83 14.70 -7.68
C ARG A 208 15.98 14.04 -6.59
N PHE A 209 15.47 12.83 -6.82
CA PHE A 209 14.73 12.08 -5.80
C PHE A 209 15.59 11.76 -4.57
N GLN A 210 16.88 11.44 -4.76
CA GLN A 210 17.81 11.26 -3.66
C GLN A 210 17.99 12.55 -2.86
N GLU A 211 18.28 13.67 -3.52
CA GLU A 211 18.44 14.99 -2.89
C GLU A 211 17.17 15.40 -2.11
N MET A 212 16.00 15.17 -2.69
CA MET A 212 14.70 15.42 -2.04
C MET A 212 14.49 14.56 -0.80
N ALA A 213 14.90 13.28 -0.83
CA ALA A 213 14.78 12.37 0.31
C ALA A 213 15.77 12.74 1.43
N GLU A 214 16.99 13.11 1.09
CA GLU A 214 18.00 13.54 2.06
C GLU A 214 17.61 14.85 2.75
N ALA A 215 17.03 15.80 2.01
CA ALA A 215 16.54 17.06 2.57
C ALA A 215 15.37 16.92 3.55
N ARG A 216 14.71 15.75 3.61
CA ARG A 216 13.59 15.49 4.55
C ARG A 216 14.03 15.34 6.00
N SER A 217 15.29 14.99 6.22
CA SER A 217 15.80 14.70 7.55
C SER A 217 17.06 15.49 7.82
N ASP A 218 17.17 16.00 9.04
CA ASP A 218 18.36 16.72 9.47
C ASP A 218 19.57 15.78 9.57
N THR A 219 20.68 16.16 8.97
CA THR A 219 21.93 15.38 8.94
C THR A 219 22.79 15.55 10.20
N ARG A 220 22.49 16.54 11.05
CA ARG A 220 23.23 16.80 12.29
C ARG A 220 23.11 15.63 13.26
N ARG A 221 24.16 15.47 14.06
CA ARG A 221 24.23 14.47 15.14
C ARG A 221 23.67 15.04 16.45
N GLY A 222 23.09 14.18 17.26
CA GLY A 222 22.62 14.53 18.62
C GLY A 222 21.11 14.53 18.83
N TYR A 223 20.34 14.00 17.86
CA TYR A 223 18.89 13.83 18.04
C TYR A 223 18.59 12.76 19.08
N TYR A 224 17.66 13.09 19.98
CA TYR A 224 17.11 12.16 20.96
C TYR A 224 15.96 11.38 20.34
N GLY A 225 15.76 10.15 20.84
CA GLY A 225 14.57 9.37 20.55
C GLY A 225 13.35 10.02 21.20
N THR A 226 12.16 9.79 20.65
CA THR A 226 10.94 10.41 21.14
C THR A 226 9.87 9.38 21.42
N VAL A 227 9.08 9.62 22.46
CA VAL A 227 7.81 8.93 22.73
C VAL A 227 6.72 9.99 22.84
N GLY A 228 5.70 9.92 21.99
CA GLY A 228 4.57 10.84 22.02
C GLY A 228 3.66 10.62 23.22
N ASP A 229 2.76 11.57 23.45
CA ASP A 229 1.84 11.58 24.59
C ASP A 229 0.94 10.33 24.62
N ARG A 230 0.48 9.95 25.82
CA ARG A 230 -0.49 8.85 26.06
C ARG A 230 -0.06 7.50 25.46
N THR A 231 1.24 7.33 25.23
CA THR A 231 1.82 6.11 24.69
C THR A 231 2.07 5.09 25.80
N VAL A 232 1.86 3.83 25.49
CA VAL A 232 2.11 2.72 26.43
C VAL A 232 3.13 1.75 25.83
N ILE A 233 4.27 1.62 26.50
CA ILE A 233 5.33 0.66 26.15
C ILE A 233 5.56 -0.26 27.34
N LYS A 234 5.26 -1.56 27.17
CA LYS A 234 5.40 -2.53 28.25
C LYS A 234 6.04 -3.85 27.86
N ASN A 235 6.72 -4.47 28.81
CA ASN A 235 7.34 -5.80 28.70
C ASN A 235 8.19 -5.95 27.41
N THR A 236 8.94 -4.91 27.05
CA THR A 236 9.68 -4.84 25.79
C THR A 236 11.16 -4.92 26.07
N ARG A 237 11.90 -5.76 25.32
CA ARG A 237 13.32 -5.96 25.60
C ARG A 237 14.15 -4.77 25.14
N ILE A 238 14.15 -4.45 23.84
CA ILE A 238 15.04 -3.43 23.27
C ILE A 238 14.27 -2.45 22.40
N LEU A 239 14.41 -1.16 22.71
CA LEU A 239 14.11 -0.02 21.85
C LEU A 239 15.39 0.78 21.63
N LYS A 240 15.90 0.80 20.40
CA LYS A 240 17.16 1.48 20.08
C LYS A 240 17.04 2.36 18.86
N ASP A 241 17.32 3.66 18.99
CA ASP A 241 17.17 4.63 17.90
C ASP A 241 15.73 4.64 17.34
N VAL A 242 14.73 4.78 18.21
CA VAL A 242 13.31 4.70 17.83
C VAL A 242 12.57 6.00 18.15
N LYS A 243 11.78 6.48 17.18
CA LYS A 243 10.72 7.47 17.38
C LYS A 243 9.37 6.77 17.46
N VAL A 244 8.58 7.12 18.47
CA VAL A 244 7.22 6.62 18.68
C VAL A 244 6.27 7.82 18.75
N GLY A 245 5.25 7.84 17.89
CA GLY A 245 4.18 8.84 17.90
C GLY A 245 3.24 8.67 19.11
N SER A 246 2.31 9.61 19.29
CA SER A 246 1.36 9.61 20.40
C SER A 246 0.36 8.45 20.31
N ASP A 247 -0.18 8.06 21.46
CA ASP A 247 -1.24 7.05 21.60
C ASP A 247 -0.84 5.66 21.04
N ALA A 248 0.46 5.41 20.89
CA ALA A 248 0.96 4.12 20.43
C ALA A 248 0.86 3.07 21.53
N TYR A 249 0.68 1.80 21.13
CA TYR A 249 0.69 0.68 22.07
C TYR A 249 1.73 -0.38 21.67
N ILE A 250 2.78 -0.50 22.48
CA ILE A 250 3.88 -1.46 22.28
C ILE A 250 3.91 -2.43 23.46
N LYS A 251 3.74 -3.71 23.19
CA LYS A 251 3.74 -4.77 24.21
C LYS A 251 4.56 -5.96 23.74
N GLY A 252 5.57 -6.36 24.51
CA GLY A 252 6.26 -7.64 24.26
C GLY A 252 7.22 -7.62 23.08
N GLY A 253 7.67 -6.45 22.62
CA GLY A 253 8.64 -6.35 21.53
C GLY A 253 9.99 -6.98 21.92
N ASN A 254 10.56 -7.79 21.03
CA ASN A 254 11.88 -8.38 21.25
C ASN A 254 13.00 -7.42 20.86
N LYS A 255 12.87 -6.76 19.71
CA LYS A 255 13.87 -5.81 19.21
C LYS A 255 13.23 -4.81 18.27
N LEU A 256 13.20 -3.55 18.67
CA LEU A 256 12.78 -2.42 17.86
C LEU A 256 14.00 -1.52 17.66
N LYS A 257 14.56 -1.49 16.45
CA LYS A 257 15.82 -0.76 16.20
C LYS A 257 15.77 0.10 14.94
N ASN A 258 16.17 1.36 15.07
CA ASN A 258 16.25 2.32 13.98
C ASN A 258 14.90 2.42 13.26
N LEU A 259 13.87 2.89 13.99
CA LEU A 259 12.49 2.90 13.53
C LEU A 259 11.83 4.27 13.72
N THR A 260 10.92 4.60 12.81
CA THR A 260 9.84 5.54 13.07
C THR A 260 8.52 4.76 13.14
N ILE A 261 7.82 4.88 14.27
CA ILE A 261 6.48 4.31 14.49
C ILE A 261 5.49 5.46 14.55
N ASN A 262 4.83 5.73 13.44
CA ASN A 262 3.84 6.80 13.35
C ASN A 262 2.56 6.39 14.06
N SER A 263 2.06 7.25 14.94
CA SER A 263 0.87 7.02 15.74
C SER A 263 0.25 8.35 16.16
N SER A 264 -1.06 8.36 16.34
CA SER A 264 -1.88 9.50 16.78
C SER A 264 -3.11 8.99 17.53
N ALA A 265 -3.84 9.87 18.20
CA ALA A 265 -5.08 9.53 18.87
C ALA A 265 -6.13 8.98 17.89
N GLU A 266 -6.19 9.52 16.68
CA GLU A 266 -7.15 9.17 15.63
C GLU A 266 -6.76 7.90 14.87
N ALA A 267 -5.46 7.61 14.79
CA ALA A 267 -4.90 6.45 14.11
C ALA A 267 -3.76 5.81 14.92
N PRO A 268 -4.08 5.13 16.03
CA PRO A 268 -3.09 4.55 16.94
C PRO A 268 -2.43 3.32 16.34
N SER A 269 -1.10 3.27 16.39
CA SER A 269 -0.31 2.13 15.91
C SER A 269 0.04 1.16 17.03
N GLN A 270 0.12 -0.13 16.68
CA GLN A 270 0.30 -1.20 17.67
C GLN A 270 1.40 -2.20 17.29
N ILE A 271 2.24 -2.53 18.27
CA ILE A 271 3.25 -3.60 18.17
C ILE A 271 3.03 -4.58 19.33
N GLY A 272 2.85 -5.86 19.00
CA GLY A 272 2.65 -6.92 19.97
C GLY A 272 3.85 -7.82 20.21
N GLU A 273 3.55 -8.97 20.79
CA GLU A 273 4.54 -9.85 21.38
C GLU A 273 5.43 -10.54 20.35
N GLY A 274 6.71 -10.66 20.68
CA GLY A 274 7.71 -11.38 19.89
C GLY A 274 8.18 -10.64 18.65
N VAL A 275 7.72 -9.42 18.41
CA VAL A 275 8.02 -8.66 17.19
C VAL A 275 9.48 -8.19 17.16
N GLU A 276 10.10 -8.31 16.00
CA GLU A 276 11.45 -7.83 15.66
C GLU A 276 11.38 -6.94 14.43
N MET A 277 11.65 -5.64 14.59
CA MET A 277 11.59 -4.66 13.50
C MET A 277 12.88 -3.84 13.47
N VAL A 278 13.56 -3.80 12.32
CA VAL A 278 14.86 -3.15 12.16
C VAL A 278 14.94 -2.33 10.88
N ASN A 279 15.37 -1.07 10.97
CA ASN A 279 15.54 -0.15 9.85
C ASN A 279 14.25 0.03 9.03
N GLY A 280 13.26 0.71 9.57
CA GLY A 280 12.01 0.87 8.85
C GLY A 280 11.06 1.89 9.42
N ILE A 281 10.00 2.12 8.66
CA ILE A 281 9.00 3.15 8.93
C ILE A 281 7.64 2.48 8.92
N MET A 282 6.90 2.66 10.02
CA MET A 282 5.56 2.14 10.19
C MET A 282 4.55 3.28 10.14
N GLY A 283 3.65 3.25 9.16
CA GLY A 283 2.60 4.25 8.97
C GLY A 283 1.51 4.23 10.04
N TYR A 284 0.68 5.27 10.07
CA TYR A 284 -0.38 5.48 11.06
C TYR A 284 -1.42 4.35 11.06
N GLY A 285 -2.01 4.08 12.22
CA GLY A 285 -3.04 3.05 12.39
C GLY A 285 -2.58 1.61 12.10
N SER A 286 -1.29 1.38 11.95
CA SER A 286 -0.75 0.09 11.53
C SER A 286 -0.55 -0.85 12.72
N ARG A 287 -0.46 -2.14 12.42
CA ARG A 287 -0.46 -3.21 13.42
C ARG A 287 0.56 -4.29 13.08
N SER A 288 1.44 -4.64 14.02
CA SER A 288 2.39 -5.75 13.89
C SER A 288 2.31 -6.67 15.11
N PHE A 289 1.93 -7.94 14.94
CA PHE A 289 1.68 -8.86 16.06
C PHE A 289 2.28 -10.25 15.88
N TYR A 290 2.39 -10.97 16.99
CA TYR A 290 2.61 -12.42 17.01
C TYR A 290 3.89 -12.85 16.27
N GLY A 291 5.04 -12.29 16.66
CA GLY A 291 6.34 -12.74 16.18
C GLY A 291 6.76 -12.25 14.79
N VAL A 292 6.14 -11.18 14.27
CA VAL A 292 6.53 -10.55 13.00
C VAL A 292 8.02 -10.18 12.97
N LYS A 293 8.65 -10.39 11.81
CA LYS A 293 10.03 -9.98 11.53
C LYS A 293 10.05 -9.03 10.35
N ALA A 294 10.40 -7.76 10.56
CA ALA A 294 10.52 -6.78 9.48
C ALA A 294 11.91 -6.15 9.46
N VAL A 295 12.55 -6.12 8.28
CA VAL A 295 13.92 -5.62 8.13
C VAL A 295 14.02 -4.81 6.83
N ARG A 296 14.44 -3.54 6.90
CA ARG A 296 14.48 -2.63 5.74
C ARG A 296 13.10 -2.57 5.07
N PHE A 297 12.19 -1.83 5.68
CA PHE A 297 10.80 -1.82 5.24
C PHE A 297 10.16 -0.45 5.36
N VAL A 298 9.14 -0.22 4.53
CA VAL A 298 8.16 0.85 4.72
C VAL A 298 6.78 0.21 4.72
N MET A 299 5.98 0.55 5.73
CA MET A 299 4.58 0.19 5.83
C MET A 299 3.75 1.46 5.70
N GLY A 300 2.79 1.45 4.78
CA GLY A 300 1.78 2.49 4.62
C GLY A 300 0.80 2.56 5.80
N GLU A 301 -0.27 3.32 5.63
CA GLU A 301 -1.28 3.50 6.65
C GLU A 301 -2.25 2.32 6.75
N ASN A 302 -2.74 2.06 7.97
CA ASN A 302 -3.71 1.01 8.28
C ASN A 302 -3.26 -0.38 7.75
N THR A 303 -1.96 -0.67 7.83
CA THR A 303 -1.42 -1.97 7.40
C THR A 303 -1.34 -2.95 8.57
N THR A 304 -1.44 -4.25 8.28
CA THR A 304 -1.38 -5.30 9.31
C THR A 304 -0.37 -6.38 8.94
N LEU A 305 0.61 -6.62 9.82
CA LEU A 305 1.49 -7.78 9.82
C LEU A 305 1.15 -8.67 11.02
N LYS A 306 1.01 -9.99 10.81
CA LYS A 306 0.68 -10.91 11.91
C LYS A 306 1.23 -12.31 11.74
N TYR A 307 1.28 -13.05 12.85
CA TYR A 307 1.57 -14.49 12.94
C TYR A 307 2.89 -14.89 12.27
N GLY A 308 3.97 -14.19 12.59
CA GLY A 308 5.31 -14.53 12.10
C GLY A 308 5.61 -14.07 10.68
N ALA A 309 4.77 -13.21 10.08
CA ALA A 309 5.04 -12.64 8.75
C ALA A 309 6.42 -11.99 8.69
N ARG A 310 7.11 -12.20 7.57
CA ARG A 310 8.43 -11.64 7.26
C ARG A 310 8.29 -10.61 6.14
N LEU A 311 8.69 -9.37 6.44
CA LEU A 311 8.70 -8.27 5.47
C LEU A 311 10.12 -7.72 5.36
N ILE A 312 10.83 -8.07 4.28
CA ILE A 312 12.25 -7.78 4.13
C ILE A 312 12.50 -7.02 2.82
N ASN A 313 13.26 -5.92 2.86
CA ASN A 313 13.56 -5.10 1.68
C ASN A 313 12.29 -4.73 0.89
N SER A 314 11.20 -4.39 1.57
CA SER A 314 9.88 -4.31 0.94
C SER A 314 9.08 -3.09 1.36
N TYR A 315 8.26 -2.62 0.44
CA TYR A 315 7.26 -1.58 0.67
C TYR A 315 5.87 -2.24 0.69
N LEU A 316 5.13 -2.06 1.78
CA LEU A 316 3.75 -2.52 1.93
C LEU A 316 2.78 -1.34 1.88
N GLY A 317 2.01 -1.24 0.81
CA GLY A 317 1.02 -0.18 0.59
C GLY A 317 -0.14 -0.20 1.58
N ASP A 318 -0.85 0.93 1.65
CA ASP A 318 -1.93 1.16 2.58
C ASP A 318 -3.02 0.07 2.60
N ASN A 319 -3.70 -0.08 3.73
CA ASN A 319 -4.82 -1.02 3.91
C ASN A 319 -4.47 -2.49 3.60
N SER A 320 -3.19 -2.84 3.58
CA SER A 320 -2.75 -4.19 3.25
C SER A 320 -2.57 -5.06 4.48
N THR A 321 -2.84 -6.36 4.34
CA THR A 321 -2.67 -7.35 5.40
C THR A 321 -1.81 -8.52 4.92
N ILE A 322 -0.73 -8.79 5.66
CA ILE A 322 0.11 -9.98 5.48
C ILE A 322 0.15 -10.78 6.78
N SER A 323 -0.09 -12.08 6.66
CA SER A 323 -0.18 -13.01 7.80
C SER A 323 0.55 -14.29 7.51
N CYS A 324 1.47 -14.70 8.39
CA CYS A 324 2.27 -15.93 8.28
C CYS A 324 3.24 -16.03 7.09
N CYS A 325 3.36 -15.04 6.20
CA CYS A 325 4.03 -15.21 4.91
C CYS A 325 5.45 -14.63 4.85
N GLU A 326 6.19 -14.97 3.81
CA GLU A 326 7.48 -14.35 3.49
C GLU A 326 7.38 -13.44 2.25
N VAL A 327 7.70 -12.17 2.46
CA VAL A 327 7.74 -11.13 1.41
C VAL A 327 9.13 -10.47 1.39
N LEU A 328 9.78 -10.53 0.23
CA LEU A 328 11.15 -10.11 0.03
C LEU A 328 11.29 -9.24 -1.24
N ASN A 329 12.09 -8.18 -1.17
CA ASN A 329 12.43 -7.32 -2.32
C ASN A 329 11.22 -6.93 -3.17
N SER A 330 10.12 -6.52 -2.52
CA SER A 330 8.83 -6.31 -3.18
C SER A 330 8.27 -4.91 -2.98
N LEU A 331 7.68 -4.37 -4.04
CA LEU A 331 6.89 -3.13 -4.00
C LEU A 331 5.41 -3.48 -4.15
N ILE A 332 4.65 -3.28 -3.09
CA ILE A 332 3.24 -3.65 -3.02
C ILE A 332 2.41 -2.39 -2.85
N PHE A 333 1.50 -2.15 -3.79
CA PHE A 333 0.54 -1.05 -3.72
C PHE A 333 -0.63 -1.38 -2.79
N PRO A 334 -1.50 -0.40 -2.47
CA PRO A 334 -2.55 -0.57 -1.48
C PRO A 334 -3.53 -1.72 -1.72
N ALA A 335 -4.17 -2.15 -0.62
CA ALA A 335 -5.18 -3.20 -0.58
C ALA A 335 -4.67 -4.58 -1.01
N HIS A 336 -3.50 -4.98 -0.52
CA HIS A 336 -2.94 -6.32 -0.71
C HIS A 336 -3.35 -7.27 0.40
N GLU A 337 -3.73 -8.50 0.04
CA GLU A 337 -4.14 -9.54 0.98
C GLU A 337 -3.33 -10.82 0.78
N GLN A 338 -2.67 -11.28 1.84
CA GLN A 338 -1.91 -12.53 1.86
C GLN A 338 -1.94 -13.14 3.27
N HIS A 339 -2.43 -14.39 3.41
CA HIS A 339 -2.79 -14.92 4.74
C HIS A 339 -2.16 -16.25 5.15
N HIS A 340 -1.54 -16.96 4.22
CA HIS A 340 -1.21 -18.37 4.40
C HIS A 340 0.29 -18.61 4.37
N ASN A 341 0.79 -19.31 5.40
CA ASN A 341 2.22 -19.55 5.64
C ASN A 341 3.00 -20.17 4.46
N ASN A 342 2.29 -20.86 3.57
CA ASN A 342 2.86 -21.53 2.40
C ASN A 342 2.90 -20.65 1.14
N SER A 343 2.71 -19.33 1.27
CA SER A 343 2.80 -18.40 0.14
C SER A 343 4.05 -17.51 0.23
N PHE A 344 4.70 -17.31 -0.91
CA PHE A 344 5.91 -16.51 -1.07
C PHE A 344 5.69 -15.40 -2.10
N LEU A 345 6.21 -14.21 -1.81
CA LEU A 345 6.22 -13.08 -2.73
C LEU A 345 7.60 -12.41 -2.74
N VAL A 346 8.37 -12.69 -3.80
CA VAL A 346 9.77 -12.30 -3.91
C VAL A 346 10.02 -11.67 -5.28
N ALA A 347 10.81 -10.58 -5.29
CA ALA A 347 11.18 -9.85 -6.51
C ALA A 347 9.96 -9.48 -7.36
N ALA A 348 9.02 -8.73 -6.76
CA ALA A 348 7.76 -8.40 -7.40
C ALA A 348 7.35 -6.93 -7.23
N SER A 349 6.67 -6.40 -8.25
CA SER A 349 5.89 -5.17 -8.19
C SER A 349 4.42 -5.54 -8.41
N VAL A 350 3.62 -5.43 -7.35
CA VAL A 350 2.18 -5.76 -7.37
C VAL A 350 1.39 -4.48 -7.21
N LEU A 351 0.64 -4.09 -8.24
CA LEU A 351 0.02 -2.76 -8.35
C LEU A 351 -1.32 -2.62 -7.60
N GLY A 352 -1.51 -3.44 -6.57
CA GLY A 352 -2.53 -3.27 -5.52
C GLY A 352 -3.78 -4.11 -5.76
N GLN A 353 -4.74 -4.03 -4.84
CA GLN A 353 -6.02 -4.78 -4.89
C GLN A 353 -5.83 -6.29 -5.11
N SER A 354 -4.68 -6.83 -4.70
CA SER A 354 -4.25 -8.19 -5.04
C SER A 354 -4.56 -9.17 -3.93
N ASN A 355 -4.74 -10.44 -4.31
CA ASN A 355 -4.93 -11.53 -3.36
C ASN A 355 -4.00 -12.69 -3.68
N ILE A 356 -3.07 -13.00 -2.77
CA ILE A 356 -2.13 -14.11 -2.95
C ILE A 356 -2.66 -15.32 -2.17
N ALA A 357 -3.12 -16.34 -2.91
CA ALA A 357 -3.73 -17.51 -2.33
C ALA A 357 -2.71 -18.44 -1.64
N ALA A 358 -3.23 -19.37 -0.83
CA ALA A 358 -2.40 -20.38 -0.17
C ALA A 358 -1.60 -21.22 -1.18
N GLY A 359 -0.33 -21.47 -0.86
CA GLY A 359 0.57 -22.29 -1.68
C GLY A 359 1.11 -21.58 -2.91
N ALA A 360 0.75 -20.31 -3.16
CA ALA A 360 1.31 -19.56 -4.29
C ALA A 360 2.80 -19.28 -4.07
N THR A 361 3.65 -19.77 -4.96
CA THR A 361 5.11 -19.61 -4.92
C THR A 361 5.56 -18.63 -6.00
N ILE A 362 5.64 -17.34 -5.62
CA ILE A 362 6.21 -16.26 -6.44
C ILE A 362 7.62 -15.98 -5.91
N GLY A 363 8.45 -17.03 -5.85
CA GLY A 363 9.43 -17.15 -4.76
C GLY A 363 10.91 -16.92 -5.10
N SER A 364 11.37 -17.08 -6.33
CA SER A 364 12.81 -16.96 -6.59
C SER A 364 13.15 -16.67 -8.05
N ASN A 365 13.97 -15.63 -8.25
CA ASN A 365 14.51 -15.27 -9.55
C ASN A 365 15.90 -15.89 -9.82
N HIS A 366 16.37 -16.80 -8.97
CA HIS A 366 17.71 -17.41 -9.01
C HIS A 366 17.81 -18.43 -10.14
N ASN A 367 18.12 -17.96 -11.35
CA ASN A 367 18.12 -18.76 -12.57
C ASN A 367 19.52 -19.28 -13.00
N SER A 368 20.45 -19.40 -12.06
CA SER A 368 21.89 -19.73 -12.25
C SER A 368 22.73 -18.72 -13.04
N ARG A 369 22.12 -17.65 -13.59
CA ARG A 369 22.84 -16.58 -14.31
C ARG A 369 22.89 -15.28 -13.52
N GLY A 370 21.74 -14.83 -13.01
CA GLY A 370 21.59 -13.59 -12.25
C GLY A 370 20.33 -13.57 -11.39
N VAL A 371 20.23 -12.56 -10.54
CA VAL A 371 19.07 -12.29 -9.64
C VAL A 371 18.35 -11.01 -10.04
N ASP A 372 18.23 -10.79 -11.34
CA ASP A 372 17.67 -9.59 -11.97
C ASP A 372 16.22 -9.75 -12.41
N GLY A 373 15.68 -10.97 -12.34
CA GLY A 373 14.30 -11.24 -12.73
C GLY A 373 13.28 -10.63 -11.78
N GLU A 374 12.15 -10.14 -12.31
CA GLU A 374 11.05 -9.55 -11.56
C GLU A 374 9.67 -9.99 -12.10
N ILE A 375 8.66 -9.96 -11.23
CA ILE A 375 7.26 -10.07 -11.62
C ILE A 375 6.59 -8.71 -11.53
N VAL A 376 5.87 -8.33 -12.58
CA VAL A 376 5.07 -7.09 -12.61
C VAL A 376 3.62 -7.45 -12.84
N ALA A 377 2.77 -7.21 -11.84
CA ALA A 377 1.37 -7.58 -11.91
C ALA A 377 0.46 -6.36 -11.71
N GLY A 378 -0.50 -6.17 -12.61
CA GLY A 378 -1.53 -5.15 -12.51
C GLY A 378 -2.39 -5.29 -11.25
N ARG A 379 -3.25 -4.29 -11.01
CA ARG A 379 -4.13 -4.32 -9.84
C ARG A 379 -5.13 -5.46 -9.95
N GLY A 380 -5.53 -6.07 -8.84
CA GLY A 380 -6.45 -7.22 -8.89
C GLY A 380 -5.78 -8.56 -9.19
N PHE A 381 -4.44 -8.61 -9.23
CA PHE A 381 -3.71 -9.85 -9.48
C PHE A 381 -4.02 -10.93 -8.44
N TRP A 382 -4.38 -12.13 -8.93
CA TRP A 382 -4.77 -13.25 -8.10
C TRP A 382 -4.12 -14.56 -8.58
N PRO A 383 -2.95 -14.95 -8.06
CA PRO A 383 -2.47 -16.32 -8.20
C PRO A 383 -3.34 -17.25 -7.33
N GLY A 384 -4.03 -18.20 -7.95
CA GLY A 384 -4.85 -19.19 -7.27
C GLY A 384 -4.04 -20.13 -6.38
N LEU A 385 -4.73 -21.08 -5.75
CA LEU A 385 -4.11 -22.04 -4.84
C LEU A 385 -2.98 -22.81 -5.52
N CYS A 386 -1.83 -22.95 -4.86
CA CYS A 386 -0.68 -23.70 -5.36
C CYS A 386 -0.21 -23.27 -6.77
N VAL A 387 -0.26 -21.97 -7.08
CA VAL A 387 0.33 -21.44 -8.32
C VAL A 387 1.83 -21.28 -8.17
N SER A 388 2.61 -21.79 -9.12
CA SER A 388 4.06 -21.55 -9.21
C SER A 388 4.40 -20.74 -10.44
N LEU A 389 5.18 -19.65 -10.26
CA LEU A 389 5.51 -18.71 -11.34
C LEU A 389 7.01 -18.61 -11.57
N LYS A 390 7.38 -18.41 -12.84
CA LYS A 390 8.74 -18.13 -13.27
C LYS A 390 8.96 -16.63 -13.52
N HIS A 391 10.05 -16.08 -12.98
CA HIS A 391 10.55 -14.76 -13.35
C HIS A 391 11.31 -14.83 -14.68
N ASN A 392 11.20 -13.89 -15.61
CA ASN A 392 10.38 -12.67 -15.60
C ASN A 392 8.93 -12.94 -16.03
N SER A 393 7.95 -12.37 -15.35
CA SER A 393 6.55 -12.45 -15.83
C SER A 393 5.79 -11.14 -15.64
N ARG A 394 4.86 -10.87 -16.56
CA ARG A 394 3.98 -9.70 -16.54
C ARG A 394 2.51 -10.10 -16.70
N PHE A 395 1.65 -9.46 -15.92
CA PHE A 395 0.20 -9.68 -15.94
C PHE A 395 -0.55 -8.36 -15.98
N ALA A 396 -1.56 -8.27 -16.85
CA ALA A 396 -2.54 -7.19 -16.87
C ALA A 396 -3.40 -7.18 -15.59
N SER A 397 -4.26 -6.17 -15.46
CA SER A 397 -5.11 -6.01 -14.28
C SER A 397 -6.13 -7.14 -14.18
N PHE A 398 -6.43 -7.57 -12.96
CA PHE A 398 -7.40 -8.61 -12.64
C PHE A 398 -7.12 -9.97 -13.32
N CYS A 399 -5.86 -10.32 -13.57
CA CYS A 399 -5.50 -11.68 -13.96
C CYS A 399 -5.64 -12.66 -12.79
N LEU A 400 -6.46 -13.69 -12.98
CA LEU A 400 -6.57 -14.88 -12.13
C LEU A 400 -5.77 -16.02 -12.74
N LEU A 401 -4.89 -16.64 -11.97
CA LEU A 401 -4.21 -17.87 -12.39
C LEU A 401 -4.87 -19.06 -11.72
N ALA A 402 -5.31 -20.03 -12.53
CA ALA A 402 -5.77 -21.31 -12.02
C ALA A 402 -4.61 -22.03 -11.32
N LYS A 403 -4.93 -22.90 -10.36
CA LYS A 403 -3.97 -23.80 -9.74
C LYS A 403 -3.12 -24.50 -10.80
N GLY A 404 -1.81 -24.49 -10.64
CA GLY A 404 -0.89 -25.16 -11.53
C GLY A 404 0.52 -24.57 -11.52
N ASP A 405 1.44 -25.32 -12.08
CA ASP A 405 2.82 -24.88 -12.29
C ASP A 405 2.95 -24.20 -13.66
N TYR A 406 3.51 -22.99 -13.69
CA TYR A 406 3.73 -22.23 -14.92
C TYR A 406 5.24 -22.19 -15.22
N PRO A 407 5.76 -23.14 -16.01
CA PRO A 407 7.21 -23.39 -16.11
C PRO A 407 7.97 -22.36 -16.97
N ALA A 408 7.25 -21.45 -17.62
CA ALA A 408 7.81 -20.46 -18.55
C ALA A 408 7.49 -19.04 -18.10
N GLU A 409 8.31 -18.09 -18.54
CA GLU A 409 8.04 -16.66 -18.43
C GLU A 409 6.72 -16.31 -19.14
N LEU A 410 5.84 -15.55 -18.47
CA LEU A 410 4.53 -15.18 -18.99
C LEU A 410 4.43 -13.69 -19.26
N ASN A 411 3.71 -13.32 -20.31
CA ASN A 411 3.31 -11.95 -20.59
C ASN A 411 1.83 -11.94 -20.99
N ILE A 412 0.94 -11.79 -20.01
CA ILE A 412 -0.50 -11.89 -20.20
C ILE A 412 -1.10 -10.49 -20.33
N PRO A 413 -1.52 -10.06 -21.54
CA PRO A 413 -1.97 -8.69 -21.78
C PRO A 413 -3.47 -8.48 -21.56
N TYR A 414 -4.23 -9.55 -21.35
CA TYR A 414 -5.69 -9.49 -21.25
C TYR A 414 -6.14 -9.19 -19.82
N PRO A 415 -6.83 -8.06 -19.57
CA PRO A 415 -7.36 -7.77 -18.25
C PRO A 415 -8.54 -8.69 -17.94
N PHE A 416 -8.80 -8.89 -16.65
CA PHE A 416 -9.87 -9.74 -16.13
C PHE A 416 -9.78 -11.21 -16.56
N ALA A 417 -8.62 -11.66 -17.03
CA ALA A 417 -8.46 -12.99 -17.61
C ALA A 417 -8.31 -14.10 -16.57
N LEU A 418 -8.73 -15.30 -16.94
CA LEU A 418 -8.29 -16.54 -16.30
C LEU A 418 -7.17 -17.14 -17.15
N VAL A 419 -6.05 -17.46 -16.52
CA VAL A 419 -4.92 -18.17 -17.13
C VAL A 419 -4.85 -19.55 -16.49
N SER A 420 -4.75 -20.59 -17.30
CA SER A 420 -4.65 -21.97 -16.82
C SER A 420 -3.62 -22.76 -17.62
N ASN A 421 -2.79 -23.52 -16.91
CA ASN A 421 -1.89 -24.48 -17.53
C ASN A 421 -2.65 -25.79 -17.82
N ASN A 422 -2.82 -26.15 -19.10
CA ASN A 422 -3.38 -27.44 -19.49
C ASN A 422 -2.25 -28.41 -19.83
N GLU A 423 -1.85 -29.21 -18.84
CA GLU A 423 -0.76 -30.18 -18.98
C GLU A 423 -1.11 -31.32 -19.94
N SER A 424 -2.38 -31.76 -19.96
CA SER A 424 -2.81 -32.91 -20.79
C SER A 424 -2.67 -32.66 -22.29
N GLU A 425 -2.85 -31.41 -22.71
CA GLU A 425 -2.74 -31.00 -24.10
C GLU A 425 -1.45 -30.19 -24.38
N ASP A 426 -0.53 -30.18 -23.41
CA ASP A 426 0.69 -29.38 -23.40
C ASP A 426 0.48 -27.97 -23.96
N ARG A 427 -0.38 -27.17 -23.30
CA ARG A 427 -0.66 -25.79 -23.75
C ARG A 427 -1.04 -24.86 -22.61
N LEU A 428 -0.74 -23.58 -22.77
CA LEU A 428 -1.32 -22.55 -21.93
C LEU A 428 -2.70 -22.17 -22.48
N GLN A 429 -3.67 -21.94 -21.60
CA GLN A 429 -4.99 -21.46 -21.97
C GLN A 429 -5.25 -20.11 -21.31
N VAL A 430 -5.76 -19.16 -22.08
CA VAL A 430 -6.12 -17.83 -21.61
C VAL A 430 -7.57 -17.56 -21.97
N LEU A 431 -8.38 -17.20 -20.97
CA LEU A 431 -9.78 -16.84 -21.13
C LEU A 431 -9.94 -15.36 -20.73
N PRO A 432 -9.91 -14.43 -21.70
CA PRO A 432 -10.08 -13.00 -21.43
C PRO A 432 -11.50 -12.71 -20.90
N ALA A 433 -11.66 -11.61 -20.15
CA ALA A 433 -12.92 -11.21 -19.53
C ALA A 433 -13.58 -12.27 -18.62
N TYR A 434 -12.81 -13.21 -18.07
CA TYR A 434 -13.31 -14.31 -17.24
C TYR A 434 -14.15 -13.83 -16.06
N TRP A 435 -13.66 -12.84 -15.30
CA TRP A 435 -14.39 -12.35 -14.12
C TRP A 435 -15.78 -11.84 -14.50
N TRP A 436 -15.86 -11.05 -15.58
CA TRP A 436 -17.10 -10.47 -16.07
C TRP A 436 -18.11 -11.52 -16.57
N LEU A 437 -17.60 -12.58 -17.19
CA LEU A 437 -18.43 -13.64 -17.78
C LEU A 437 -18.85 -14.71 -16.78
N TYR A 438 -17.99 -15.04 -15.81
CA TYR A 438 -18.13 -16.27 -15.00
C TYR A 438 -18.07 -16.09 -13.50
N ASN A 439 -17.54 -14.96 -13.01
CA ASN A 439 -17.36 -14.72 -11.57
C ASN A 439 -17.58 -13.25 -11.19
N MET A 440 -18.74 -12.71 -11.59
CA MET A 440 -19.12 -11.32 -11.30
C MET A 440 -19.21 -11.06 -9.79
N TYR A 441 -19.67 -12.05 -9.02
CA TYR A 441 -19.79 -11.93 -7.57
C TYR A 441 -18.47 -11.56 -6.91
N ALA A 442 -17.38 -12.28 -7.21
CA ALA A 442 -16.09 -11.96 -6.62
C ALA A 442 -15.51 -10.62 -7.12
N LEU A 443 -15.71 -10.29 -8.41
CA LEU A 443 -15.25 -9.02 -8.97
C LEU A 443 -15.91 -7.81 -8.26
N ALA A 444 -17.24 -7.79 -8.22
CA ALA A 444 -18.00 -6.72 -7.58
C ALA A 444 -17.76 -6.66 -6.06
N ARG A 445 -17.78 -7.82 -5.39
CA ARG A 445 -17.59 -7.91 -3.93
C ARG A 445 -16.21 -7.42 -3.52
N ASN A 446 -15.17 -7.73 -4.30
CA ASN A 446 -13.81 -7.32 -3.94
C ASN A 446 -13.66 -5.80 -4.02
N ALA A 447 -14.15 -5.14 -5.06
CA ALA A 447 -14.13 -3.69 -5.15
C ALA A 447 -14.88 -3.01 -3.99
N TRP A 448 -16.07 -3.52 -3.64
CA TRP A 448 -16.81 -3.06 -2.45
C TRP A 448 -16.01 -3.25 -1.15
N LYS A 449 -15.43 -4.44 -0.95
CA LYS A 449 -14.62 -4.75 0.24
C LYS A 449 -13.41 -3.84 0.37
N PHE A 450 -12.72 -3.53 -0.72
CA PHE A 450 -11.55 -2.66 -0.67
C PHE A 450 -11.95 -1.24 -0.26
N ALA A 451 -13.06 -0.72 -0.80
CA ALA A 451 -13.60 0.58 -0.40
C ALA A 451 -14.01 0.61 1.08
N ASP A 452 -14.71 -0.41 1.58
CA ASP A 452 -15.08 -0.48 3.00
C ASP A 452 -13.85 -0.61 3.92
N ARG A 453 -12.82 -1.34 3.49
CA ARG A 453 -11.60 -1.56 4.27
C ARG A 453 -10.66 -0.35 4.30
N ASP A 454 -10.89 0.69 3.50
CA ASP A 454 -10.09 1.92 3.57
C ASP A 454 -10.40 2.74 4.83
N LYS A 455 -9.79 2.30 5.94
CA LYS A 455 -9.89 2.94 7.26
C LYS A 455 -8.71 3.88 7.54
N ARG A 456 -7.97 4.31 6.51
CA ARG A 456 -6.95 5.35 6.68
C ARG A 456 -7.58 6.62 7.22
N HIS A 457 -6.94 7.19 8.22
CA HIS A 457 -7.31 8.50 8.74
C HIS A 457 -6.79 9.61 7.81
N MET A 458 -5.54 9.51 7.37
CA MET A 458 -4.94 10.47 6.46
C MET A 458 -4.93 9.93 5.03
N ARG A 459 -5.85 10.41 4.21
CA ARG A 459 -5.95 10.05 2.79
C ARG A 459 -5.10 10.98 1.93
N SER A 460 -3.79 10.96 2.17
CA SER A 460 -2.79 11.81 1.50
C SER A 460 -2.76 11.63 -0.03
N GLN A 461 -3.08 10.41 -0.48
CA GLN A 461 -3.29 10.04 -1.88
C GLN A 461 -4.58 9.20 -2.01
N ALA A 462 -5.40 9.52 -3.01
CA ALA A 462 -6.61 8.76 -3.30
C ALA A 462 -6.27 7.41 -3.93
N ILE A 463 -7.11 6.41 -3.66
CA ILE A 463 -6.99 5.08 -4.25
C ILE A 463 -8.25 4.82 -5.07
N VAL A 464 -8.08 4.43 -6.33
CA VAL A 464 -9.18 4.03 -7.22
C VAL A 464 -9.44 2.53 -7.05
N PHE A 465 -10.54 2.19 -6.36
CA PHE A 465 -10.96 0.79 -6.14
C PHE A 465 -11.88 0.24 -7.23
N ASP A 466 -12.44 1.10 -8.09
CA ASP A 466 -13.32 0.64 -9.17
C ASP A 466 -12.53 -0.23 -10.14
N PHE A 467 -13.03 -1.43 -10.42
CA PHE A 467 -12.41 -2.34 -11.36
C PHE A 467 -12.58 -1.86 -12.81
N LEU A 468 -13.58 -1.03 -13.12
CA LEU A 468 -13.70 -0.32 -14.40
C LEU A 468 -13.19 1.11 -14.26
N ALA A 469 -11.93 1.32 -14.62
CA ALA A 469 -11.28 2.63 -14.59
C ALA A 469 -10.39 2.84 -15.83
N PRO A 470 -9.83 4.04 -16.06
CA PRO A 470 -9.08 4.36 -17.29
C PRO A 470 -7.98 3.35 -17.66
N ASP A 471 -7.22 2.87 -16.67
CA ASP A 471 -6.16 1.89 -16.88
C ASP A 471 -6.67 0.57 -17.45
N THR A 472 -7.72 0.01 -16.84
CA THR A 472 -8.37 -1.22 -17.31
C THR A 472 -9.11 -1.01 -18.63
N ALA A 473 -9.66 0.19 -18.87
CA ALA A 473 -10.29 0.51 -20.14
C ALA A 473 -9.25 0.54 -21.28
N ASN A 474 -8.07 1.12 -21.06
CA ASN A 474 -6.96 1.02 -22.01
C ASN A 474 -6.55 -0.44 -22.24
N GLU A 475 -6.36 -1.23 -21.17
CA GLU A 475 -6.02 -2.65 -21.30
C GLU A 475 -7.10 -3.44 -22.06
N MET A 476 -8.38 -3.08 -21.93
CA MET A 476 -9.47 -3.69 -22.71
C MET A 476 -9.42 -3.31 -24.19
N PHE A 477 -9.11 -2.05 -24.54
CA PHE A 477 -8.91 -1.65 -25.94
C PHE A 477 -7.72 -2.38 -26.58
N ASP A 478 -6.61 -2.51 -25.86
CA ASP A 478 -5.47 -3.31 -26.28
C ASP A 478 -5.89 -4.78 -26.46
N GLY A 479 -6.69 -5.32 -25.52
CA GLY A 479 -7.27 -6.65 -25.60
C GLY A 479 -8.17 -6.86 -26.84
N LEU A 480 -9.04 -5.90 -27.17
CA LEU A 480 -9.85 -5.93 -28.38
C LEU A 480 -8.98 -6.00 -29.64
N ALA A 481 -7.94 -5.15 -29.73
CA ALA A 481 -7.02 -5.14 -30.86
C ALA A 481 -6.28 -6.49 -31.02
N LEU A 482 -5.85 -7.09 -29.92
CA LEU A 482 -5.19 -8.40 -29.91
C LEU A 482 -6.14 -9.53 -30.32
N LEU A 483 -7.40 -9.49 -29.86
CA LEU A 483 -8.41 -10.48 -30.25
C LEU A 483 -8.77 -10.35 -31.74
N GLU A 484 -8.91 -9.13 -32.26
CA GLU A 484 -9.13 -8.87 -33.69
C GLU A 484 -8.02 -9.50 -34.53
N ALA A 485 -6.76 -9.20 -34.22
CA ALA A 485 -5.63 -9.77 -34.93
C ALA A 485 -5.60 -11.31 -34.84
N ALA A 486 -5.76 -11.87 -33.64
CA ALA A 486 -5.71 -13.32 -33.43
C ALA A 486 -6.84 -14.08 -34.15
N ALA A 487 -8.06 -13.52 -34.17
CA ALA A 487 -9.18 -14.13 -34.88
C ALA A 487 -8.99 -14.10 -36.40
N ALA A 488 -8.50 -12.98 -36.94
CA ALA A 488 -8.20 -12.87 -38.37
C ALA A 488 -7.10 -13.82 -38.81
N GLU A 489 -6.01 -13.92 -38.04
CA GLU A 489 -4.92 -14.85 -38.31
C GLU A 489 -5.39 -16.31 -38.30
N ALA A 490 -6.20 -16.70 -37.31
CA ALA A 490 -6.75 -18.05 -37.22
C ALA A 490 -7.64 -18.37 -38.43
N TYR A 491 -8.45 -17.41 -38.86
CA TYR A 491 -9.31 -17.55 -40.04
C TYR A 491 -8.50 -17.67 -41.33
N LEU A 492 -7.55 -16.78 -41.57
CA LEU A 492 -6.70 -16.81 -42.77
C LEU A 492 -5.88 -18.11 -42.84
N ALA A 493 -5.38 -18.59 -41.69
CA ALA A 493 -4.67 -19.86 -41.60
C ALA A 493 -5.57 -21.06 -41.95
N GLN A 494 -6.83 -21.05 -41.49
CA GLN A 494 -7.81 -22.09 -41.81
C GLN A 494 -8.17 -22.11 -43.31
N GLU A 495 -8.34 -20.93 -43.91
CA GLU A 495 -8.69 -20.77 -45.33
C GLU A 495 -7.48 -20.92 -46.28
N GLY A 496 -6.25 -21.01 -45.75
CA GLY A 496 -5.03 -21.03 -46.56
C GLY A 496 -4.77 -19.70 -47.30
N ALA A 497 -5.28 -18.60 -46.76
CA ALA A 497 -5.18 -17.26 -47.33
C ALA A 497 -3.89 -16.53 -46.88
N PRO A 498 -3.37 -15.58 -47.67
CA PRO A 498 -2.18 -14.82 -47.29
C PRO A 498 -2.46 -13.90 -46.09
N ALA A 499 -1.40 -13.58 -45.33
CA ALA A 499 -1.48 -12.64 -44.22
C ALA A 499 -1.85 -11.23 -44.71
N LEU A 500 -2.76 -10.58 -43.98
CA LEU A 500 -3.16 -9.19 -44.24
C LEU A 500 -2.30 -8.21 -43.42
N PRO A 501 -2.09 -6.98 -43.91
CA PRO A 501 -1.40 -5.93 -43.16
C PRO A 501 -2.30 -5.38 -42.02
N GLY A 502 -1.64 -4.80 -41.00
CA GLY A 502 -2.21 -4.42 -39.69
C GLY A 502 -3.70 -4.07 -39.63
N ASP A 503 -4.12 -2.97 -40.25
CA ASP A 503 -5.50 -2.48 -40.12
C ASP A 503 -6.51 -3.35 -40.89
N GLU A 504 -6.14 -3.89 -42.05
CA GLU A 504 -6.99 -4.81 -42.81
C GLU A 504 -7.18 -6.13 -42.06
N LEU A 505 -6.11 -6.64 -41.43
CA LEU A 505 -6.14 -7.83 -40.58
C LEU A 505 -7.12 -7.61 -39.41
N ARG A 506 -6.96 -6.49 -38.70
CA ARG A 506 -7.85 -6.16 -37.58
C ARG A 506 -9.30 -5.94 -38.02
N GLY A 507 -9.52 -5.31 -39.16
CA GLY A 507 -10.85 -5.11 -39.74
C GLY A 507 -11.56 -6.43 -40.08
N LEU A 508 -10.83 -7.42 -40.63
CA LEU A 508 -11.36 -8.77 -40.83
C LEU A 508 -11.72 -9.44 -39.50
N GLY A 509 -10.80 -9.41 -38.53
CA GLY A 509 -11.02 -10.01 -37.22
C GLY A 509 -12.20 -9.41 -36.46
N ARG A 510 -12.34 -8.09 -36.51
CA ARG A 510 -13.49 -7.37 -35.96
C ARG A 510 -14.80 -7.88 -36.55
N ARG A 511 -14.88 -8.01 -37.88
CA ARG A 511 -16.06 -8.56 -38.55
C ARG A 511 -16.36 -9.98 -38.07
N LEU A 512 -15.37 -10.87 -38.07
CA LEU A 512 -15.52 -12.25 -37.62
C LEU A 512 -16.04 -12.36 -36.17
N LEU A 513 -15.51 -11.52 -35.26
CA LEU A 513 -15.90 -11.52 -33.85
C LEU A 513 -17.28 -10.91 -33.59
N LEU A 514 -17.75 -10.02 -34.47
CA LEU A 514 -19.09 -9.43 -34.41
C LEU A 514 -20.15 -10.31 -35.10
N ASP A 515 -19.81 -10.93 -36.23
CA ASP A 515 -20.65 -11.88 -36.98
C ASP A 515 -21.03 -13.06 -36.09
N GLY A 516 -22.15 -13.77 -36.32
CA GLY A 516 -22.66 -14.87 -35.47
C GLY A 516 -21.68 -16.02 -35.14
N PRO A 517 -21.96 -16.90 -34.15
CA PRO A 517 -21.00 -17.89 -33.61
C PRO A 517 -20.32 -18.76 -34.67
N ALA A 518 -21.06 -19.06 -35.76
CA ALA A 518 -20.59 -19.82 -36.91
C ALA A 518 -19.27 -19.33 -37.51
N ALA A 519 -18.96 -18.03 -37.43
CA ALA A 519 -17.74 -17.45 -37.98
C ALA A 519 -16.48 -17.74 -37.15
N THR A 520 -16.62 -18.06 -35.86
CA THR A 520 -15.47 -18.18 -34.93
C THR A 520 -15.41 -19.52 -34.18
N ASP A 521 -16.50 -20.26 -34.08
CA ASP A 521 -16.60 -21.46 -33.22
C ASP A 521 -15.61 -22.58 -33.59
N LYS A 522 -15.15 -22.62 -34.85
CA LYS A 522 -14.19 -23.61 -35.36
C LYS A 522 -12.76 -23.10 -35.42
N LEU A 523 -12.53 -21.83 -35.10
CA LEU A 523 -11.19 -21.22 -35.19
C LEU A 523 -10.37 -21.62 -33.97
N ASP A 524 -9.13 -22.05 -34.22
CA ASP A 524 -8.14 -22.22 -33.17
C ASP A 524 -7.36 -20.91 -32.97
N ILE A 525 -7.88 -20.05 -32.11
CA ILE A 525 -7.35 -18.71 -31.88
C ILE A 525 -6.15 -18.78 -30.95
N GLN A 526 -4.97 -18.42 -31.47
CA GLN A 526 -3.68 -18.54 -30.79
C GLN A 526 -3.26 -17.23 -30.10
N GLY A 527 -2.70 -17.33 -28.91
CA GLY A 527 -2.11 -16.22 -28.16
C GLY A 527 -0.62 -16.06 -28.47
N ARG A 528 -0.24 -15.04 -29.23
CA ARG A 528 1.18 -14.78 -29.53
C ARG A 528 1.89 -14.06 -28.39
N ASN A 529 3.17 -14.40 -28.17
CA ASN A 529 4.06 -13.73 -27.21
C ASN A 529 3.54 -13.69 -25.76
N MET A 530 2.71 -14.67 -25.37
CA MET A 530 2.14 -14.77 -24.03
C MET A 530 2.91 -15.72 -23.10
N GLU A 531 3.63 -16.67 -23.67
CA GLU A 531 4.47 -17.62 -22.94
C GLU A 531 5.80 -17.78 -23.67
N ASN A 532 6.90 -17.74 -22.93
CA ASN A 532 8.24 -18.04 -23.43
C ASN A 532 8.48 -19.56 -23.47
N GLY A 533 7.59 -20.27 -24.13
CA GLY A 533 7.60 -21.71 -24.30
C GLY A 533 7.58 -22.09 -25.79
N ARG A 534 7.82 -23.37 -26.09
CA ARG A 534 7.65 -23.91 -27.45
C ARG A 534 6.21 -24.38 -27.71
N ARG A 535 5.43 -24.50 -26.65
CA ARG A 535 4.07 -25.03 -26.70
C ARG A 535 3.07 -23.94 -27.10
N PRO A 536 1.91 -24.31 -27.67
CA PRO A 536 0.92 -23.34 -28.08
C PRO A 536 0.26 -22.65 -26.88
N VAL A 537 -0.23 -21.43 -27.12
CA VAL A 537 -1.10 -20.70 -26.18
C VAL A 537 -2.45 -20.53 -26.86
N ARG A 538 -3.51 -21.02 -26.23
CA ARG A 538 -4.86 -20.97 -26.79
C ARG A 538 -5.71 -19.91 -26.11
N ILE A 539 -6.34 -19.06 -26.91
CA ILE A 539 -7.36 -18.11 -26.45
C ILE A 539 -8.71 -18.80 -26.46
N LEU A 540 -9.32 -18.92 -25.29
CA LEU A 540 -10.64 -19.52 -25.14
C LEU A 540 -11.72 -18.45 -25.27
N LYS A 541 -12.83 -18.80 -25.94
CA LYS A 541 -14.06 -17.98 -25.99
C LYS A 541 -13.81 -16.54 -26.46
N ALA A 542 -12.92 -16.38 -27.45
CA ALA A 542 -12.48 -15.07 -27.95
C ALA A 542 -13.65 -14.14 -28.32
N ARG A 543 -14.70 -14.68 -28.95
CA ARG A 543 -15.89 -13.92 -29.32
C ARG A 543 -16.71 -13.46 -28.12
N GLN A 544 -16.97 -14.34 -27.13
CA GLN A 544 -17.66 -13.93 -25.90
C GLN A 544 -16.84 -12.89 -25.13
N ALA A 545 -15.52 -13.07 -25.09
CA ALA A 545 -14.61 -12.10 -24.47
C ALA A 545 -14.59 -10.75 -25.19
N TYR A 546 -14.60 -10.75 -26.52
CA TYR A 546 -14.68 -9.54 -27.34
C TYR A 546 -15.99 -8.79 -27.06
N ALA A 547 -17.12 -9.49 -27.04
CA ALA A 547 -18.41 -8.91 -26.67
C ALA A 547 -18.42 -8.37 -25.22
N ALA A 548 -17.84 -9.11 -24.28
CA ALA A 548 -17.73 -8.69 -22.89
C ALA A 548 -16.90 -7.41 -22.73
N TYR A 549 -15.74 -7.30 -23.37
CA TYR A 549 -14.95 -6.07 -23.33
C TYR A 549 -15.70 -4.87 -23.91
N ARG A 550 -16.47 -5.06 -24.99
CA ARG A 550 -17.33 -3.98 -25.54
C ARG A 550 -18.41 -3.56 -24.53
N GLU A 551 -19.10 -4.51 -23.91
CA GLU A 551 -20.12 -4.28 -22.86
C GLU A 551 -19.52 -3.56 -21.64
N MET A 552 -18.34 -4.00 -21.19
CA MET A 552 -17.60 -3.38 -20.08
C MET A 552 -17.16 -1.95 -20.40
N LEU A 553 -16.61 -1.70 -21.59
CA LEU A 553 -16.18 -0.37 -22.04
C LEU A 553 -17.36 0.59 -22.19
N HIS A 554 -18.48 0.11 -22.72
CA HIS A 554 -19.71 0.87 -22.80
C HIS A 554 -20.18 1.29 -21.41
N TYR A 555 -20.35 0.32 -20.50
CA TYR A 555 -20.85 0.57 -19.15
C TYR A 555 -19.91 1.48 -18.37
N TYR A 556 -18.60 1.21 -18.42
CA TYR A 556 -17.55 2.09 -17.88
C TYR A 556 -17.74 3.54 -18.31
N ALA A 557 -17.89 3.76 -19.61
CA ALA A 557 -17.94 5.10 -20.15
C ALA A 557 -19.22 5.83 -19.75
N VAL A 558 -20.39 5.21 -19.95
CA VAL A 558 -21.67 5.82 -19.60
C VAL A 558 -21.74 6.09 -18.09
N LYS A 559 -21.37 5.12 -17.24
CA LYS A 559 -21.33 5.30 -15.78
C LYS A 559 -20.48 6.51 -15.38
N SER A 560 -19.27 6.60 -15.91
CA SER A 560 -18.33 7.69 -15.61
C SER A 560 -18.85 9.06 -16.07
N LEU A 561 -19.51 9.10 -17.23
CA LEU A 561 -20.15 10.31 -17.75
C LEU A 561 -21.32 10.77 -16.88
N LEU A 562 -22.15 9.84 -16.38
CA LEU A 562 -23.25 10.20 -15.47
C LEU A 562 -22.75 10.71 -14.13
N GLU A 563 -21.71 10.08 -13.57
CA GLU A 563 -21.08 10.55 -12.32
C GLU A 563 -20.51 11.97 -12.48
N PHE A 564 -19.85 12.27 -13.60
CA PHE A 564 -19.35 13.60 -13.89
C PHE A 564 -20.47 14.62 -14.15
N ALA A 565 -21.48 14.25 -14.93
CA ALA A 565 -22.64 15.09 -15.22
C ALA A 565 -23.36 15.54 -13.93
N GLU A 566 -23.52 14.63 -12.97
CA GLU A 566 -24.12 14.94 -11.67
C GLU A 566 -23.22 15.83 -10.81
N THR A 567 -21.92 15.53 -10.74
CA THR A 567 -20.96 16.29 -9.93
C THR A 567 -20.81 17.73 -10.44
N GLU A 568 -20.79 17.92 -11.75
CA GLU A 568 -20.63 19.23 -12.40
C GLU A 568 -21.97 19.91 -12.75
N ASN A 569 -23.10 19.31 -12.37
CA ASN A 569 -24.45 19.77 -12.70
C ASN A 569 -24.68 20.03 -14.22
N LYS A 570 -24.02 19.24 -15.08
CA LYS A 570 -24.15 19.27 -16.55
C LYS A 570 -25.18 18.23 -16.99
N ARG A 571 -26.45 18.56 -16.81
CA ARG A 571 -27.57 17.62 -17.01
C ARG A 571 -27.90 17.38 -18.47
N LYS A 572 -27.41 18.24 -19.38
CA LYS A 572 -27.67 18.12 -20.82
C LYS A 572 -26.53 17.52 -21.61
N TRP A 573 -26.86 16.70 -22.61
CA TRP A 573 -25.92 16.09 -23.55
C TRP A 573 -25.06 17.15 -24.24
N ALA A 574 -25.66 18.21 -24.77
CA ALA A 574 -24.90 19.27 -25.45
C ALA A 574 -23.84 19.91 -24.53
N GLN A 575 -24.16 20.13 -23.26
CA GLN A 575 -23.24 20.69 -22.26
C GLN A 575 -22.12 19.70 -21.90
N LEU A 576 -22.46 18.42 -21.81
CA LEU A 576 -21.52 17.36 -21.53
C LEU A 576 -20.56 17.14 -22.70
N ALA A 577 -21.09 17.04 -23.93
CA ALA A 577 -20.31 16.88 -25.16
C ALA A 577 -19.36 18.06 -25.39
N GLU A 578 -19.83 19.30 -25.18
CA GLU A 578 -18.98 20.49 -25.26
C GLU A 578 -17.84 20.44 -24.23
N ALA A 579 -18.14 20.10 -22.99
CA ALA A 579 -17.16 20.02 -21.92
C ALA A 579 -16.10 18.92 -22.14
N LEU A 580 -16.42 17.89 -22.93
CA LEU A 580 -15.57 16.71 -23.14
C LEU A 580 -15.00 16.61 -24.56
N ALA A 581 -15.28 17.58 -25.44
CA ALA A 581 -14.87 17.56 -26.84
C ALA A 581 -13.35 17.46 -27.05
N GLY A 582 -12.55 17.89 -26.06
CA GLY A 582 -11.09 17.79 -26.07
C GLY A 582 -10.53 16.43 -25.60
N GLY A 583 -11.39 15.53 -25.12
CA GLY A 583 -11.01 14.25 -24.56
C GLY A 583 -10.37 13.32 -25.59
N ARG A 584 -9.40 12.52 -25.14
CA ARG A 584 -8.65 11.59 -25.98
C ARG A 584 -8.47 10.25 -25.29
N LEU A 585 -8.43 9.19 -26.09
CA LEU A 585 -8.02 7.87 -25.62
C LEU A 585 -6.50 7.84 -25.51
N GLU A 586 -5.98 8.25 -24.36
CA GLU A 586 -4.55 8.22 -24.03
C GLU A 586 -4.23 7.21 -22.91
N PRO A 587 -2.97 6.71 -22.81
CA PRO A 587 -2.59 5.75 -21.77
C PRO A 587 -2.61 6.32 -20.35
N TRP A 588 -2.89 5.45 -19.37
CA TRP A 588 -2.87 5.79 -17.94
C TRP A 588 -1.81 5.03 -17.10
N ASP A 589 -1.22 5.81 -16.17
CA ASP A 589 -0.55 5.53 -14.89
C ASP A 589 -1.36 4.94 -13.74
N ASN A 590 -0.99 3.80 -13.15
CA ASN A 590 -1.27 3.55 -11.73
C ASN A 590 -0.08 4.04 -10.87
N LEU A 591 -0.29 5.17 -10.20
CA LEU A 591 0.66 5.87 -9.35
C LEU A 591 0.34 5.59 -7.87
N GLY A 592 0.65 4.39 -7.39
CA GLY A 592 0.43 4.01 -5.98
C GLY A 592 -1.03 3.81 -5.59
N GLY A 593 -1.92 3.53 -6.54
CA GLY A 593 -3.37 3.43 -6.37
C GLY A 593 -4.14 4.61 -6.96
N GLN A 594 -3.48 5.74 -7.21
CA GLN A 594 -4.05 6.88 -7.93
C GLN A 594 -3.86 6.68 -9.43
N LEU A 595 -4.93 6.83 -10.22
CA LEU A 595 -4.82 6.76 -11.67
C LEU A 595 -4.55 8.14 -12.26
N VAL A 596 -3.54 8.25 -13.13
CA VAL A 596 -3.13 9.50 -13.78
C VAL A 596 -2.89 9.30 -15.27
N ARG A 597 -3.15 10.32 -16.09
CA ARG A 597 -2.79 10.30 -17.51
C ARG A 597 -1.27 10.19 -17.67
N ARG A 598 -0.80 9.44 -18.67
CA ARG A 598 0.63 9.31 -18.93
C ARG A 598 1.28 10.64 -19.33
N SER A 599 0.56 11.50 -20.05
CA SER A 599 1.01 12.86 -20.36
C SER A 599 1.27 13.68 -19.09
N SER A 600 0.31 13.74 -18.17
CA SER A 600 0.43 14.43 -16.88
C SER A 600 1.55 13.86 -16.01
N LEU A 601 1.75 12.53 -16.02
CA LEU A 601 2.89 11.91 -15.35
C LEU A 601 4.22 12.33 -15.99
N GLY A 602 4.29 12.40 -17.33
CA GLY A 602 5.46 12.90 -18.05
C GLY A 602 5.85 14.30 -17.60
N GLU A 603 4.89 15.23 -17.60
CA GLU A 603 5.09 16.60 -17.13
C GLU A 603 5.56 16.66 -15.67
N LEU A 604 4.98 15.83 -14.80
CA LEU A 604 5.37 15.75 -13.39
C LEU A 604 6.84 15.33 -13.23
N LEU A 605 7.27 14.32 -13.98
CA LEU A 605 8.64 13.82 -13.95
C LEU A 605 9.62 14.85 -14.54
N ASP A 606 9.21 15.55 -15.59
CA ASP A 606 10.02 16.60 -16.21
C ASP A 606 10.25 17.78 -15.26
N LYS A 607 9.20 18.22 -14.54
CA LYS A 607 9.30 19.25 -13.49
C LYS A 607 10.16 18.82 -12.30
N ALA A 608 10.09 17.55 -11.91
CA ALA A 608 10.96 17.01 -10.87
C ALA A 608 12.43 16.96 -11.31
N GLU A 609 12.69 16.56 -12.55
CA GLU A 609 14.03 16.51 -13.12
C GLU A 609 14.62 17.92 -13.35
N SER A 610 13.80 18.90 -13.76
CA SER A 610 14.20 20.29 -13.94
C SER A 610 14.52 21.00 -12.61
N GLY A 611 13.90 20.56 -11.51
CA GLY A 611 14.04 21.12 -10.17
C GLY A 611 12.90 22.04 -9.75
N GLU A 612 11.88 22.22 -10.60
CA GLU A 612 10.64 22.96 -10.28
C GLU A 612 9.84 22.32 -9.13
N ILE A 613 10.02 21.02 -8.91
CA ILE A 613 9.53 20.31 -7.72
C ILE A 613 10.74 20.06 -6.80
N PRO A 614 10.98 20.92 -5.79
CA PRO A 614 12.22 20.87 -5.01
C PRO A 614 12.18 19.85 -3.85
N SER A 615 11.02 19.33 -3.49
CA SER A 615 10.84 18.46 -2.30
C SER A 615 9.72 17.44 -2.47
N TRP A 616 9.76 16.36 -1.69
CA TRP A 616 8.69 15.36 -1.66
C TRP A 616 7.34 15.95 -1.21
N ASP A 617 7.32 16.95 -0.32
CA ASP A 617 6.08 17.63 0.06
C ASP A 617 5.46 18.39 -1.12
N THR A 618 6.30 18.98 -1.98
CA THR A 618 5.83 19.61 -3.23
C THR A 618 5.34 18.56 -4.22
N MET A 619 6.04 17.43 -4.34
CA MET A 619 5.59 16.27 -5.15
C MET A 619 4.22 15.76 -4.68
N HIS A 620 4.02 15.58 -3.38
CA HIS A 620 2.73 15.15 -2.82
C HIS A 620 1.64 16.19 -3.05
N SER A 621 1.98 17.48 -3.08
CA SER A 621 1.06 18.54 -3.47
C SER A 621 0.64 18.43 -4.95
N GLN A 622 1.56 18.04 -5.84
CA GLN A 622 1.23 17.75 -7.23
C GLN A 622 0.31 16.52 -7.36
N TYR A 623 0.52 15.46 -6.58
CA TYR A 623 -0.40 14.31 -6.56
C TYR A 623 -1.83 14.73 -6.19
N ARG A 624 -1.99 15.62 -5.20
CA ARG A 624 -3.28 16.20 -4.83
C ARG A 624 -3.90 17.04 -5.94
N GLN A 625 -3.10 17.80 -6.68
CA GLN A 625 -3.59 18.56 -7.85
C GLN A 625 -4.08 17.63 -8.96
N LEU A 626 -3.33 16.57 -9.27
CA LEU A 626 -3.77 15.53 -10.22
C LEU A 626 -5.07 14.86 -9.77
N GLN A 627 -5.24 14.67 -8.45
CA GLN A 627 -6.48 14.12 -7.90
C GLN A 627 -7.68 15.04 -8.11
N GLN A 628 -7.51 16.36 -7.99
CA GLN A 628 -8.57 17.34 -8.24
C GLN A 628 -8.98 17.35 -9.72
N GLN A 629 -8.04 17.08 -10.63
CA GLN A 629 -8.30 17.00 -12.07
C GLN A 629 -8.89 15.66 -12.51
N TYR A 630 -8.77 14.62 -11.68
CA TYR A 630 -9.21 13.26 -12.01
C TYR A 630 -10.66 13.19 -12.53
N PRO A 631 -11.68 13.81 -11.92
CA PRO A 631 -13.06 13.67 -12.40
C PRO A 631 -13.26 14.10 -13.87
N LEU A 632 -12.70 15.26 -14.27
CA LEU A 632 -12.74 15.72 -15.65
C LEU A 632 -11.94 14.80 -16.57
N HIS A 633 -10.71 14.46 -16.17
CA HIS A 633 -9.83 13.62 -16.96
C HIS A 633 -10.41 12.22 -17.19
N HIS A 634 -11.09 11.68 -16.17
CA HIS A 634 -11.79 10.42 -16.20
C HIS A 634 -12.99 10.47 -17.17
N ALA A 635 -13.79 11.53 -17.10
CA ALA A 635 -14.93 11.75 -17.99
C ALA A 635 -14.53 11.95 -19.46
N GLU A 636 -13.44 12.70 -19.72
CA GLU A 636 -12.87 12.87 -21.05
C GLU A 636 -12.42 11.54 -21.66
N HIS A 637 -11.75 10.71 -20.85
CA HIS A 637 -11.34 9.37 -21.26
C HIS A 637 -12.55 8.46 -21.52
N ALA A 638 -13.57 8.51 -20.67
CA ALA A 638 -14.82 7.79 -20.84
C ALA A 638 -15.54 8.18 -22.14
N PHE A 639 -15.67 9.47 -22.44
CA PHE A 639 -16.28 9.92 -23.69
C PHE A 639 -15.48 9.45 -24.91
N ALA A 640 -14.16 9.63 -24.90
CA ALA A 640 -13.29 9.15 -25.96
C ALA A 640 -13.38 7.62 -26.14
N SER A 641 -13.62 6.87 -25.06
CA SER A 641 -13.84 5.43 -25.11
C SER A 641 -15.13 5.07 -25.86
N LEU A 642 -16.24 5.79 -25.64
CA LEU A 642 -17.47 5.56 -26.42
C LEU A 642 -17.28 5.86 -27.90
N LEU A 643 -16.65 7.00 -28.22
CA LEU A 643 -16.34 7.38 -29.58
C LEU A 643 -15.49 6.31 -30.29
N ALA A 644 -14.44 5.82 -29.63
CA ALA A 644 -13.61 4.74 -30.16
C ALA A 644 -14.35 3.40 -30.29
N LEU A 645 -15.24 3.08 -29.35
CA LEU A 645 -15.99 1.81 -29.33
C LEU A 645 -17.01 1.70 -30.48
N TYR A 646 -17.60 2.83 -30.85
CA TYR A 646 -18.62 2.95 -31.88
C TYR A 646 -18.11 3.54 -33.20
N ASP A 647 -16.81 3.85 -33.28
CA ASP A 647 -16.17 4.46 -34.45
C ASP A 647 -16.85 5.78 -34.89
N LEU A 648 -17.08 6.65 -33.90
CA LEU A 648 -17.74 7.95 -34.06
C LEU A 648 -16.78 9.10 -33.76
N GLN A 649 -17.02 10.24 -34.39
CA GLN A 649 -16.45 11.53 -34.04
C GLN A 649 -17.34 12.27 -33.02
N PRO A 650 -16.79 13.20 -32.21
CA PRO A 650 -17.56 13.90 -31.18
C PRO A 650 -18.86 14.55 -31.69
N GLY A 651 -18.83 15.13 -32.91
CA GLY A 651 -19.99 15.80 -33.52
C GLY A 651 -21.04 14.87 -34.13
N GLU A 652 -20.78 13.55 -34.21
CA GLU A 652 -21.69 12.56 -34.81
C GLU A 652 -22.65 11.96 -33.78
N VAL A 653 -22.44 12.22 -32.49
CA VAL A 653 -23.27 11.68 -31.41
C VAL A 653 -24.57 12.46 -31.30
N SER A 654 -25.62 11.91 -31.91
CA SER A 654 -26.99 12.41 -31.77
C SER A 654 -27.54 12.18 -30.35
N GLU A 655 -28.54 12.97 -29.96
CA GLU A 655 -29.24 12.77 -28.70
C GLU A 655 -29.89 11.36 -28.65
N GLY A 656 -30.50 10.91 -29.75
CA GLY A 656 -31.02 9.54 -29.84
C GLY A 656 -29.97 8.45 -29.58
N GLN A 657 -28.74 8.66 -30.05
CA GLN A 657 -27.62 7.76 -29.76
C GLN A 657 -27.24 7.77 -28.27
N TRP A 658 -27.16 8.95 -27.66
CA TRP A 658 -26.94 9.09 -26.23
C TRP A 658 -28.02 8.40 -25.40
N ALA A 659 -29.29 8.57 -25.77
CA ALA A 659 -30.42 7.91 -25.12
C ALA A 659 -30.30 6.37 -25.20
N GLY A 660 -29.88 5.84 -26.35
CA GLY A 660 -29.63 4.41 -26.54
C GLY A 660 -28.47 3.90 -25.68
N TRP A 661 -27.38 4.67 -25.56
CA TRP A 661 -26.26 4.31 -24.67
C TRP A 661 -26.68 4.30 -23.20
N LEU A 662 -27.52 5.25 -22.78
CA LEU A 662 -28.08 5.22 -21.43
C LEU A 662 -28.89 3.94 -21.16
N ASP A 663 -29.72 3.50 -22.11
CA ASP A 663 -30.54 2.30 -21.98
C ASP A 663 -29.68 1.02 -21.97
N GLU A 664 -28.62 0.95 -22.77
CA GLU A 664 -27.67 -0.18 -22.81
C GLU A 664 -26.86 -0.29 -21.50
N ALA A 665 -26.40 0.85 -20.94
CA ALA A 665 -25.78 0.87 -19.62
C ALA A 665 -26.78 0.48 -18.50
N ALA A 666 -28.02 0.98 -18.60
CA ALA A 666 -29.27 0.46 -18.02
C ALA A 666 -29.29 -1.07 -17.84
N ALA A 667 -29.34 -1.72 -18.99
CA ALA A 667 -29.41 -3.16 -19.10
C ALA A 667 -28.16 -3.85 -18.54
N THR A 668 -26.98 -3.25 -18.74
CA THR A 668 -25.71 -3.81 -18.24
C THR A 668 -25.64 -3.80 -16.71
N ALA A 669 -26.12 -2.76 -16.04
CA ALA A 669 -26.19 -2.71 -14.57
C ALA A 669 -27.05 -3.87 -14.02
N HIS A 670 -28.23 -4.11 -14.60
CA HIS A 670 -29.10 -5.22 -14.23
C HIS A 670 -28.48 -6.58 -14.58
N LEU A 671 -27.76 -6.69 -15.70
CA LEU A 671 -27.01 -7.88 -16.07
C LEU A 671 -25.92 -8.21 -15.05
N MET A 672 -25.19 -7.21 -14.56
CA MET A 672 -24.19 -7.38 -13.51
C MET A 672 -24.82 -7.88 -12.20
N ALA A 673 -25.95 -7.31 -11.79
CA ALA A 673 -26.69 -7.76 -10.61
C ALA A 673 -27.14 -9.23 -10.77
N ARG A 674 -27.73 -9.57 -11.93
CA ARG A 674 -28.13 -10.95 -12.22
C ARG A 674 -26.94 -11.92 -12.21
N ARG A 675 -25.84 -11.58 -12.89
CA ARG A 675 -24.62 -12.42 -12.90
C ARG A 675 -23.97 -12.55 -11.52
N THR A 676 -24.12 -11.54 -10.66
CA THR A 676 -23.65 -11.58 -9.27
C THR A 676 -24.42 -12.65 -8.50
N LEU A 677 -25.75 -12.68 -8.62
CA LEU A 677 -26.60 -13.72 -8.05
C LEU A 677 -26.27 -15.10 -8.66
N GLU A 678 -26.31 -15.25 -9.98
CA GLU A 678 -26.02 -16.51 -10.70
C GLU A 678 -24.65 -17.09 -10.33
N SER A 679 -23.64 -16.23 -10.14
CA SER A 679 -22.30 -16.66 -9.73
C SER A 679 -22.27 -17.19 -8.30
N ARG A 680 -23.06 -16.63 -7.38
CA ARG A 680 -23.14 -17.08 -5.98
C ARG A 680 -24.04 -18.31 -5.83
N GLU A 681 -25.09 -18.44 -6.64
CA GLU A 681 -25.96 -19.63 -6.68
C GLU A 681 -25.20 -20.92 -6.97
N LYS A 682 -24.07 -20.85 -7.69
CA LYS A 682 -23.19 -22.00 -7.93
C LYS A 682 -22.71 -22.65 -6.62
N ASP A 683 -22.55 -21.88 -5.55
CA ASP A 683 -22.15 -22.44 -4.26
C ASP A 683 -23.28 -23.27 -3.63
N PHE A 684 -24.53 -22.88 -3.86
CA PHE A 684 -25.71 -23.59 -3.34
C PHE A 684 -26.10 -24.80 -4.18
N ASN A 685 -25.87 -24.74 -5.49
CA ASN A 685 -26.32 -25.77 -6.44
C ASN A 685 -25.24 -26.81 -6.80
N ASN A 686 -24.01 -26.65 -6.30
CA ASN A 686 -22.92 -27.58 -6.59
C ASN A 686 -23.05 -28.86 -5.74
N PRO A 687 -23.21 -30.05 -6.35
CA PRO A 687 -23.32 -31.31 -5.61
C PRO A 687 -22.13 -31.59 -4.68
N PHE A 688 -20.92 -31.15 -5.06
CA PHE A 688 -19.74 -31.29 -4.20
C PHE A 688 -19.77 -30.37 -2.98
N GLN A 689 -20.36 -29.17 -3.09
CA GLN A 689 -20.58 -28.33 -1.90
C GLN A 689 -21.71 -28.89 -1.03
N GLN A 690 -22.80 -29.34 -1.64
CA GLN A 690 -23.90 -29.98 -0.91
C GLN A 690 -23.45 -31.25 -0.17
N SER A 691 -22.44 -31.97 -0.69
CA SER A 691 -21.96 -33.22 -0.09
C SER A 691 -21.38 -33.09 1.32
N THR A 692 -21.10 -31.87 1.80
CA THR A 692 -20.61 -31.61 3.16
C THR A 692 -21.72 -31.30 4.17
N TYR A 693 -22.99 -31.42 3.78
CA TYR A 693 -24.16 -31.17 4.62
C TYR A 693 -25.10 -32.37 4.58
N ASP A 694 -25.70 -32.70 5.72
CA ASP A 694 -26.64 -33.80 5.86
C ASP A 694 -27.97 -33.49 5.13
N ASN A 695 -28.36 -32.22 5.04
CA ASN A 695 -29.57 -31.76 4.35
C ASN A 695 -29.53 -30.25 4.01
N ALA A 696 -30.56 -29.76 3.31
CA ALA A 696 -30.67 -28.36 2.90
C ALA A 696 -30.85 -27.39 4.08
N GLU A 697 -31.53 -27.81 5.17
CA GLU A 697 -31.72 -26.97 6.35
C GLU A 697 -30.39 -26.69 7.06
N GLU A 698 -29.52 -27.70 7.18
CA GLU A 698 -28.16 -27.52 7.71
C GLU A 698 -27.34 -26.59 6.80
N MET A 699 -27.38 -26.81 5.49
CA MET A 699 -26.66 -25.98 4.53
C MET A 699 -27.07 -24.51 4.64
N GLU A 700 -28.37 -24.23 4.73
CA GLU A 700 -28.91 -22.87 4.89
C GLU A 700 -28.54 -22.28 6.26
N ALA A 701 -28.59 -23.07 7.34
CA ALA A 701 -28.17 -22.61 8.66
C ALA A 701 -26.68 -22.24 8.72
N VAL A 702 -25.82 -22.94 7.95
CA VAL A 702 -24.37 -22.70 7.90
C VAL A 702 -23.99 -21.58 6.94
N LEU A 703 -24.56 -21.56 5.74
CA LEU A 703 -24.20 -20.59 4.68
C LEU A 703 -25.03 -19.30 4.74
N GLY A 704 -26.18 -19.35 5.40
CA GLY A 704 -27.27 -18.37 5.27
C GLY A 704 -28.08 -18.59 4.00
N ALA A 705 -29.35 -18.15 4.01
CA ALA A 705 -30.17 -18.08 2.82
C ALA A 705 -29.54 -17.12 1.79
N ILE A 706 -29.53 -17.53 0.51
CA ILE A 706 -28.99 -16.70 -0.56
C ILE A 706 -29.74 -15.37 -0.71
N GLY A 707 -31.07 -15.39 -0.48
CA GLY A 707 -31.93 -14.21 -0.52
C GLY A 707 -31.63 -13.18 0.58
N ASP A 708 -30.99 -13.60 1.67
CA ASP A 708 -30.60 -12.74 2.78
C ASP A 708 -29.17 -12.21 2.64
N ASN A 709 -28.48 -12.53 1.53
CA ASN A 709 -27.13 -12.04 1.29
C ASN A 709 -27.15 -10.53 1.03
N GLY A 710 -26.83 -9.74 2.06
CA GLY A 710 -26.87 -8.28 2.02
C GLY A 710 -26.05 -7.65 0.88
N PHE A 711 -24.97 -8.29 0.42
CA PHE A 711 -24.20 -7.79 -0.73
C PHE A 711 -24.95 -7.98 -2.04
N ILE A 712 -25.63 -9.11 -2.26
CA ILE A 712 -26.44 -9.32 -3.47
C ILE A 712 -27.59 -8.31 -3.52
N LEU A 713 -28.31 -8.15 -2.41
CA LEU A 713 -29.40 -7.16 -2.29
C LEU A 713 -28.90 -5.74 -2.57
N GLN A 714 -27.71 -5.40 -2.08
CA GLN A 714 -27.09 -4.11 -2.37
C GLN A 714 -26.81 -3.91 -3.86
N VAL A 715 -26.23 -4.90 -4.56
CA VAL A 715 -25.94 -4.79 -6.00
C VAL A 715 -27.23 -4.69 -6.83
N GLU A 716 -28.28 -5.41 -6.46
CA GLU A 716 -29.60 -5.27 -7.09
C GLU A 716 -30.17 -3.86 -6.92
N GLU A 717 -30.05 -3.29 -5.71
CA GLU A 717 -30.51 -1.93 -5.45
C GLU A 717 -29.68 -0.89 -6.19
N GLU A 718 -28.36 -1.05 -6.25
CA GLU A 718 -27.47 -0.20 -7.04
C GLU A 718 -27.86 -0.21 -8.53
N ALA A 719 -28.24 -1.36 -9.09
CA ALA A 719 -28.73 -1.45 -10.46
C ALA A 719 -30.07 -0.71 -10.67
N ARG A 720 -31.01 -0.85 -9.73
CA ARG A 720 -32.29 -0.09 -9.76
C ARG A 720 -32.06 1.41 -9.65
N MET A 721 -31.18 1.83 -8.76
CA MET A 721 -30.81 3.24 -8.59
C MET A 721 -30.12 3.80 -9.84
N PHE A 722 -29.25 3.03 -10.48
CA PHE A 722 -28.62 3.41 -11.74
C PHE A 722 -29.67 3.59 -12.86
N GLU A 723 -30.63 2.67 -12.99
CA GLU A 723 -31.74 2.82 -13.94
C GLU A 723 -32.60 4.07 -13.65
N GLN A 724 -32.89 4.36 -12.38
CA GLN A 724 -33.62 5.57 -12.00
C GLN A 724 -32.85 6.85 -12.36
N ARG A 725 -31.52 6.86 -12.20
CA ARG A 725 -30.64 7.95 -12.64
C ARG A 725 -30.73 8.16 -14.15
N VAL A 726 -30.62 7.07 -14.93
CA VAL A 726 -30.80 7.09 -16.38
C VAL A 726 -32.15 7.69 -16.78
N ARG A 727 -33.25 7.22 -16.18
CA ARG A 727 -34.60 7.74 -16.47
C ARG A 727 -34.73 9.23 -16.12
N THR A 728 -34.10 9.67 -15.04
CA THR A 728 -34.13 11.07 -14.61
C THR A 728 -33.42 11.98 -15.60
N ILE A 729 -32.25 11.57 -16.07
CA ILE A 729 -31.48 12.32 -17.08
C ILE A 729 -32.24 12.38 -18.40
N LYS A 730 -32.82 11.25 -18.85
CA LYS A 730 -33.66 11.25 -20.05
C LYS A 730 -34.84 12.21 -19.94
N LYS A 731 -35.50 12.33 -18.78
CA LYS A 731 -36.60 13.31 -18.56
C LYS A 731 -36.16 14.77 -18.52
N GLN A 732 -34.88 15.03 -18.23
CA GLN A 732 -34.33 16.39 -18.20
C GLN A 732 -33.84 16.83 -19.58
N GLU A 733 -33.55 15.85 -20.44
CA GLU A 733 -33.02 16.04 -21.80
C GLU A 733 -34.10 15.99 -22.89
N TYR A 734 -35.06 15.07 -22.76
CA TYR A 734 -36.18 14.79 -23.68
C TYR A 734 -37.52 15.02 -22.99
#